data_AF-A0AAE9ETI1-F1
#
_entry.id   AF-A0AAE9ETI1-F1
#
_cell.length_a   1.000
_cell.length_b   1.000
_cell.length_c   1.000
_cell.angle_alpha   90.00
_cell.angle_beta   90.00
_cell.angle_gamma   90.00
#
_symmetry.space_group_name_H-M   'P 1'
#
loop_
_entity.id
_entity.type
_entity.pdbx_description
1 polymer ?
#
loop_
_entity_poly.entity_id
_entity_poly.type
_entity_poly.pdbx_seq_one_letter_code
_entity_poly.pdbx_strand_id
1 'polypeptide(L)'
;MDESLQNIALQYVAKYMKNGTYKRSEFKIHDTKMSQTIFKTMCRTEGFTEISAAESIEKLKITEFQLPMGFTEEQREAIYGQNLITLELRNLEAVPIFHDHYVQEDDGIQKTHVDIYHVLTRLLNPESRRTLRHLSIQQGDLEFTPNWTRYIHILLPNLDSLVLDKVSLNSDEFERLCDRLQNLTKLELHDDPIADYASISKLKNLEILLLPDTEFQDKEELQGIFELKKLRVLDIGRIVSTVHYSNNFKFYMECKQCLPELRFLGCMQNDMNLEELEKLIDTHPKLEIVCLLETPLEKIPAGSVYIPENRSIKLQTFETIETCMEVVSFSMKTDRIALRPLVTALEHMTEFVKTDMENLNHVDWEHVFQFVSDIYLKHNCTEKGLLACLLFMLEYIKAPKQTVVKCSLTIPATVYPFDENNEYCLGYRLELVRYQLQNEVEFLCHSHLDNLCKQAAECLLQCIDPRKSLFQECLKFLGNNIDRLTPEQARSIAEKDQYRLLMYLSVCLNCIPPREFTVELYQPLASVIFKLLKYSKTDFIIPQLHFASDRFIRFAIRKTRDYNGIVDIEMWILEIFKGLLDFVSLNTLYVFVEKDIFKRLLHYMNISVKSLQESMVSFLISLNMMILIRSRGQSPKPNHFEFHRDFLNDAMEKISKFPKLPNTDGDFFVMNIIRGSGRCRNWATDLMSIYERVNGPEGEAINPKKFRVH
;
A
#
# COMPACT_ATOMS: atom_id res chain seq x y z
N MET A 1 -4.13 0.99 -9.86
CA MET A 1 -5.26 1.46 -9.05
C MET A 1 -6.03 2.43 -9.91
N ASP A 2 -7.21 2.03 -10.41
CA ASP A 2 -8.15 3.00 -11.00
C ASP A 2 -8.97 3.57 -9.84
N GLU A 3 -8.66 4.79 -9.40
CA GLU A 3 -9.64 5.55 -8.60
C GLU A 3 -10.89 5.71 -9.46
N SER A 4 -12.06 5.41 -8.89
CA SER A 4 -13.31 5.60 -9.61
C SER A 4 -13.42 7.05 -10.09
N LEU A 5 -13.98 7.27 -11.28
CA LEU A 5 -14.24 8.62 -11.81
C LEU A 5 -14.98 9.50 -10.79
N GLN A 6 -15.83 8.88 -9.97
CA GLN A 6 -16.55 9.51 -8.88
C GLN A 6 -15.60 10.05 -7.79
N ASN A 7 -14.61 9.29 -7.34
CA ASN A 7 -13.66 9.75 -6.33
C ASN A 7 -12.82 10.92 -6.83
N ILE A 8 -12.36 10.84 -8.08
CA ILE A 8 -11.63 11.92 -8.74
C ILE A 8 -12.50 13.18 -8.80
N ALA A 9 -13.76 13.04 -9.24
CA ALA A 9 -14.70 14.16 -9.31
C ALA A 9 -14.94 14.79 -7.92
N LEU A 10 -15.12 13.99 -6.87
CA LEU A 10 -15.31 14.49 -5.51
C LEU A 10 -14.10 15.29 -5.01
N GLN A 11 -12.88 14.86 -5.33
CA GLN A 11 -11.66 15.62 -4.99
C GLN A 11 -11.62 16.99 -5.68
N TYR A 12 -11.97 17.06 -6.97
CA TYR A 12 -12.04 18.34 -7.69
C TYR A 12 -13.14 19.25 -7.15
N VAL A 13 -14.34 18.70 -6.87
CA VAL A 13 -15.44 19.47 -6.28
C VAL A 13 -15.02 20.04 -4.93
N ALA A 14 -14.40 19.25 -4.06
CA ALA A 14 -13.87 19.72 -2.78
C ALA A 14 -12.85 20.84 -2.96
N LYS A 15 -11.89 20.69 -3.88
CA LYS A 15 -10.89 21.72 -4.17
C LYS A 15 -11.52 23.03 -4.68
N TYR A 16 -12.47 22.95 -5.60
CA TYR A 16 -13.13 24.13 -6.16
C TYR A 16 -14.02 24.84 -5.14
N MET A 17 -14.76 24.09 -4.34
CA MET A 17 -15.59 24.62 -3.26
C MET A 17 -14.73 25.31 -2.19
N LYS A 18 -13.63 24.67 -1.78
CA LYS A 18 -12.67 25.25 -0.83
C LYS A 18 -12.12 26.61 -1.29
N ASN A 19 -11.81 26.73 -2.59
CA ASN A 19 -11.29 27.95 -3.20
C ASN A 19 -12.37 29.01 -3.52
N GLY A 20 -13.64 28.75 -3.19
CA GLY A 20 -14.74 29.68 -3.46
C GLY A 20 -15.13 29.79 -4.94
N THR A 21 -14.77 28.79 -5.75
CA THR A 21 -15.05 28.79 -7.21
C THR A 21 -16.56 28.80 -7.48
N TYR A 22 -17.36 28.25 -6.57
CA TYR A 22 -18.81 28.15 -6.69
C TYR A 22 -19.59 29.25 -5.94
N LYS A 23 -18.91 30.31 -5.45
CA LYS A 23 -19.53 31.39 -4.66
C LYS A 23 -20.74 32.08 -5.28
N ARG A 24 -20.87 32.03 -6.61
CA ARG A 24 -21.99 32.64 -7.35
C ARG A 24 -22.91 31.60 -8.00
N SER A 25 -22.70 30.32 -7.71
CA SER A 25 -23.46 29.23 -8.29
C SER A 25 -24.53 28.77 -7.32
N GLU A 26 -25.80 28.89 -7.71
CA GLU A 26 -26.92 28.45 -6.88
C GLU A 26 -27.16 26.94 -7.08
N PHE A 27 -26.58 26.13 -6.19
CA PHE A 27 -26.89 24.70 -6.11
C PHE A 27 -26.66 24.16 -4.70
N LYS A 28 -27.30 23.03 -4.40
CA LYS A 28 -27.09 22.27 -3.16
C LYS A 28 -26.89 20.80 -3.47
N ILE A 29 -25.92 20.18 -2.81
CA ILE A 29 -25.68 18.74 -2.89
C ILE A 29 -26.60 18.09 -1.86
N HIS A 30 -27.68 17.47 -2.36
CA HIS A 30 -28.69 16.84 -1.50
C HIS A 30 -28.26 15.48 -0.95
N ASP A 31 -27.33 14.81 -1.64
CA ASP A 31 -26.75 13.55 -1.18
C ASP A 31 -25.85 13.80 0.03
N THR A 32 -26.22 13.22 1.18
CA THR A 32 -25.51 13.39 2.45
C THR A 32 -24.14 12.71 2.42
N LYS A 33 -24.03 11.53 1.82
CA LYS A 33 -22.76 10.78 1.74
C LYS A 33 -21.74 11.51 0.87
N MET A 34 -22.16 12.04 -0.26
CA MET A 34 -21.32 12.90 -1.11
C MET A 34 -20.93 14.17 -0.37
N SER A 35 -21.89 14.84 0.28
CA SER A 35 -21.63 16.06 1.06
C SER A 35 -20.58 15.85 2.16
N GLN A 36 -20.73 14.77 2.95
CA GLN A 36 -19.80 14.40 4.00
C GLN A 36 -18.40 14.09 3.43
N THR A 37 -18.34 13.37 2.30
CA THR A 37 -17.06 13.03 1.63
C THR A 37 -16.35 14.27 1.11
N ILE A 38 -17.08 15.20 0.50
CA ILE A 38 -16.55 16.49 0.02
C ILE A 38 -16.00 17.30 1.21
N PHE A 39 -16.79 17.46 2.27
CA PHE A 39 -16.38 18.20 3.46
C PHE A 39 -15.11 17.59 4.10
N LYS A 40 -15.09 16.27 4.30
CA LYS A 40 -13.91 15.56 4.83
C LYS A 40 -12.66 15.78 3.97
N THR A 41 -12.84 15.85 2.65
CA THR A 41 -11.74 16.11 1.70
C THR A 41 -11.25 17.56 1.78
N MET A 42 -12.17 18.52 1.95
CA MET A 42 -11.82 19.93 2.18
C MET A 42 -10.99 20.11 3.45
N CYS A 43 -11.35 19.43 4.55
CA CYS A 43 -10.65 19.52 5.83
C CYS A 43 -9.25 18.87 5.83
N ARG A 44 -8.97 17.90 4.94
CA ARG A 44 -7.67 17.21 4.85
C ARG A 44 -6.55 18.02 4.20
N THR A 45 -6.89 19.10 3.50
CA THR A 45 -5.93 19.92 2.77
C THR A 45 -5.70 21.24 3.52
N GLU A 46 -4.51 21.82 3.46
CA GLU A 46 -4.22 23.11 4.10
C GLU A 46 -5.01 24.28 3.48
N GLY A 47 -5.43 25.25 4.28
CA GLY A 47 -6.10 26.47 3.82
C GLY A 47 -7.63 26.42 3.80
N PHE A 48 -8.28 25.78 4.77
CA PHE A 48 -9.73 25.95 4.99
C PHE A 48 -9.98 27.37 5.52
N THR A 49 -10.83 28.14 4.85
CA THR A 49 -11.03 29.58 5.14
C THR A 49 -12.51 29.90 5.41
N GLU A 50 -12.82 31.14 5.77
CA GLU A 50 -14.20 31.65 5.88
C GLU A 50 -15.02 31.41 4.60
N ILE A 51 -14.40 31.51 3.43
CA ILE A 51 -15.06 31.22 2.14
C ILE A 51 -15.42 29.73 2.07
N SER A 52 -14.50 28.85 2.45
CA SER A 52 -14.75 27.41 2.50
C SER A 52 -15.88 27.07 3.48
N ALA A 53 -15.97 27.77 4.61
CA ALA A 53 -17.04 27.61 5.58
C ALA A 53 -18.40 28.04 5.00
N ALA A 54 -18.49 29.24 4.43
CA ALA A 54 -19.72 29.74 3.80
C ALA A 54 -20.23 28.81 2.69
N GLU A 55 -19.34 28.34 1.82
CA GLU A 55 -19.67 27.37 0.77
C GLU A 55 -20.21 26.05 1.34
N SER A 56 -19.61 25.56 2.44
CA SER A 56 -20.06 24.34 3.11
C SER A 56 -21.46 24.49 3.69
N ILE A 57 -21.74 25.63 4.33
CA ILE A 57 -23.04 25.94 4.93
C ILE A 57 -24.13 26.01 3.86
N GLU A 58 -23.85 26.69 2.75
CA GLU A 58 -24.85 26.93 1.71
C GLU A 58 -25.12 25.66 0.89
N LYS A 59 -24.06 24.93 0.50
CA LYS A 59 -24.12 23.93 -0.59
C LYS A 59 -24.07 22.49 -0.12
N LEU A 60 -23.63 22.21 1.11
CA LEU A 60 -23.55 20.84 1.63
C LEU A 60 -24.71 20.53 2.58
N LYS A 61 -24.96 19.22 2.75
CA LYS A 61 -25.86 18.69 3.77
C LYS A 61 -25.10 17.70 4.65
N ILE A 62 -24.51 18.21 5.72
CA ILE A 62 -23.75 17.41 6.69
C ILE A 62 -24.68 17.07 7.85
N THR A 63 -24.84 15.77 8.11
CA THR A 63 -25.67 15.24 9.20
C THR A 63 -24.87 14.48 10.24
N GLU A 64 -23.61 14.18 9.94
CA GLU A 64 -22.71 13.40 10.78
C GLU A 64 -21.39 14.13 10.84
N PHE A 65 -20.86 14.30 12.06
CA PHE A 65 -19.59 14.97 12.26
C PHE A 65 -18.73 14.22 13.28
N GLN A 66 -17.52 13.85 12.86
CA GLN A 66 -16.48 13.30 13.72
C GLN A 66 -15.36 14.33 13.84
N LEU A 67 -15.02 14.69 15.08
CA LEU A 67 -13.97 15.66 15.37
C LEU A 67 -12.60 15.14 14.89
N PRO A 68 -11.91 15.82 13.95
CA PRO A 68 -10.62 15.41 13.44
C PRO A 68 -9.46 15.76 14.41
N MET A 69 -8.27 15.22 14.15
CA MET A 69 -7.03 15.68 14.78
C MET A 69 -6.69 17.07 14.22
N GLY A 70 -6.89 18.11 15.04
CA GLY A 70 -6.80 19.51 14.61
C GLY A 70 -8.09 20.02 13.99
N PHE A 71 -8.61 21.13 14.53
CA PHE A 71 -9.89 21.70 14.12
C PHE A 71 -9.86 23.22 14.27
N THR A 72 -10.22 23.94 13.22
CA THR A 72 -10.13 25.41 13.17
C THR A 72 -11.48 26.09 13.44
N GLU A 73 -11.45 27.40 13.71
CA GLU A 73 -12.67 28.20 13.91
C GLU A 73 -13.57 28.23 12.66
N GLU A 74 -12.99 28.29 11.46
CA GLU A 74 -13.74 28.29 10.20
C GLU A 74 -14.42 26.93 9.96
N GLN A 75 -13.76 25.83 10.32
CA GLN A 75 -14.36 24.50 10.26
C GLN A 75 -15.49 24.36 11.29
N ARG A 76 -15.29 24.92 12.49
CA ARG A 76 -16.33 24.99 13.53
C ARG A 76 -17.55 25.79 13.05
N GLU A 77 -17.35 26.93 12.39
CA GLU A 77 -18.44 27.70 11.77
C GLU A 77 -19.20 26.90 10.72
N ALA A 78 -18.45 26.22 9.84
CA ALA A 78 -19.03 25.39 8.80
C ALA A 78 -19.95 24.31 9.39
N ILE A 79 -19.52 23.64 10.47
CA ILE A 79 -20.28 22.61 11.18
C ILE A 79 -21.45 23.20 11.97
N TYR A 80 -21.25 24.34 12.63
CA TYR A 80 -22.32 25.03 13.35
C TYR A 80 -23.47 25.40 12.40
N GLY A 81 -23.20 25.69 11.13
CA GLY A 81 -24.25 25.94 10.13
C GLY A 81 -25.01 24.71 9.63
N GLN A 82 -24.71 23.50 10.14
CA GLN A 82 -25.31 22.24 9.67
C GLN A 82 -26.38 21.72 10.64
N ASN A 83 -27.17 20.74 10.20
CA ASN A 83 -28.22 20.10 11.00
C ASN A 83 -27.80 18.67 11.33
N LEU A 84 -27.00 18.53 12.38
CA LEU A 84 -26.41 17.26 12.79
C LEU A 84 -27.43 16.32 13.43
N ILE A 85 -27.26 15.05 13.14
CA ILE A 85 -27.96 13.89 13.69
C ILE A 85 -26.97 13.05 14.53
N THR A 86 -25.70 13.01 14.12
CA THR A 86 -24.62 12.26 14.77
C THR A 86 -23.44 13.18 15.05
N LEU A 87 -22.93 13.16 16.29
CA LEU A 87 -21.74 13.87 16.70
C LEU A 87 -20.77 12.93 17.44
N GLU A 88 -19.53 12.87 16.99
CA GLU A 88 -18.46 12.11 17.65
C GLU A 88 -17.28 13.01 18.07
N LEU A 89 -17.01 13.04 19.37
CA LEU A 89 -15.97 13.84 20.01
C LEU A 89 -14.83 12.95 20.50
N ARG A 90 -14.06 12.36 19.58
CA ARG A 90 -12.97 11.41 19.90
C ARG A 90 -11.59 12.05 20.09
N ASN A 91 -11.33 13.21 19.48
CA ASN A 91 -10.02 13.84 19.46
C ASN A 91 -10.00 15.19 20.19
N LEU A 92 -10.77 15.33 21.28
CA LEU A 92 -10.88 16.61 21.99
C LEU A 92 -9.51 17.12 22.49
N GLU A 93 -8.60 16.22 22.87
CA GLU A 93 -7.23 16.55 23.28
C GLU A 93 -6.41 17.26 22.19
N ALA A 94 -6.73 17.02 20.91
CA ALA A 94 -6.03 17.60 19.78
C ALA A 94 -6.65 18.92 19.29
N VAL A 95 -7.63 19.49 20.03
CA VAL A 95 -8.41 20.66 19.60
C VAL A 95 -8.40 21.76 20.67
N PRO A 96 -7.35 22.62 20.70
CA PRO A 96 -7.16 23.64 21.73
C PRO A 96 -8.27 24.70 21.82
N ILE A 97 -9.05 24.92 20.76
CA ILE A 97 -10.16 25.90 20.76
C ILE A 97 -11.29 25.54 21.74
N PHE A 98 -11.28 24.32 22.28
CA PHE A 98 -12.23 23.81 23.26
C PHE A 98 -11.62 23.61 24.65
N HIS A 99 -10.35 23.94 24.84
CA HIS A 99 -9.67 23.77 26.13
C HIS A 99 -9.82 25.04 26.98
N ASP A 100 -10.14 24.84 28.25
CA ASP A 100 -10.08 25.91 29.22
C ASP A 100 -8.62 26.12 29.64
N HIS A 101 -8.16 27.37 29.68
CA HIS A 101 -6.78 27.73 30.04
C HIS A 101 -6.56 27.70 31.57
N TYR A 102 -7.06 26.67 32.25
CA TYR A 102 -6.89 26.51 33.69
C TYR A 102 -5.73 25.57 33.97
N VAL A 103 -4.74 26.07 34.73
CA VAL A 103 -3.59 25.33 35.25
C VAL A 103 -3.54 25.52 36.75
N GLN A 104 -3.84 24.47 37.52
CA GLN A 104 -3.46 24.26 38.94
C GLN A 104 -3.87 22.81 39.31
N GLU A 105 -3.10 21.96 40.02
CA GLU A 105 -2.33 22.16 41.26
C GLU A 105 -1.20 21.11 41.50
N ASP A 106 -0.33 21.44 42.46
CA ASP A 106 0.61 20.72 43.36
C ASP A 106 1.54 19.55 42.92
N ASP A 107 1.22 18.78 41.88
CA ASP A 107 1.94 17.52 41.58
C ASP A 107 2.98 17.69 40.46
N GLY A 108 2.96 18.84 39.78
CA GLY A 108 3.72 19.10 38.56
C GLY A 108 3.11 18.49 37.27
N ILE A 109 1.98 17.79 37.35
CA ILE A 109 1.26 17.24 36.18
C ILE A 109 0.22 18.26 35.71
N GLN A 110 0.44 18.85 34.52
CA GLN A 110 -0.55 19.72 33.87
C GLN A 110 -1.67 18.86 33.27
N LYS A 111 -2.91 19.05 33.72
CA LYS A 111 -4.09 18.43 33.12
C LYS A 111 -4.92 19.48 32.38
N THR A 112 -5.48 19.08 31.25
CA THR A 112 -6.26 19.98 30.38
C THR A 112 -7.75 19.80 30.69
N HIS A 113 -8.41 20.90 31.07
CA HIS A 113 -9.84 20.89 31.36
C HIS A 113 -10.69 21.21 30.12
N VAL A 114 -11.85 20.56 30.00
CA VAL A 114 -12.81 20.79 28.93
C VAL A 114 -14.24 20.83 29.47
N ASP A 115 -14.95 21.93 29.19
CA ASP A 115 -16.40 22.02 29.42
C ASP A 115 -17.19 21.44 28.23
N ILE A 116 -17.78 20.26 28.42
CA ILE A 116 -18.60 19.59 27.40
C ILE A 116 -19.85 20.42 27.04
N TYR A 117 -20.43 21.17 27.98
CA TYR A 117 -21.54 22.08 27.66
C TYR A 117 -21.07 23.17 26.69
N HIS A 118 -19.89 23.75 26.93
CA HIS A 118 -19.29 24.73 26.04
C HIS A 118 -19.01 24.14 24.65
N VAL A 119 -18.38 22.97 24.58
CA VAL A 119 -18.11 22.25 23.32
C VAL A 119 -19.40 22.05 22.51
N LEU A 120 -20.41 21.44 23.13
CA LEU A 120 -21.69 21.15 22.46
C LEU A 120 -22.38 22.43 22.01
N THR A 121 -22.36 23.50 22.80
CA THR A 121 -23.00 24.77 22.43
C THR A 121 -22.26 25.52 21.33
N ARG A 122 -20.94 25.34 21.21
CA ARG A 122 -20.11 25.90 20.11
C ARG A 122 -20.20 25.11 18.81
N LEU A 123 -20.46 23.81 18.87
CA LEU A 123 -20.61 22.95 17.69
C LEU A 123 -22.06 22.86 17.18
N LEU A 124 -23.05 22.90 18.08
CA LEU A 124 -24.44 22.63 17.74
C LEU A 124 -25.28 23.91 17.74
N ASN A 125 -25.85 24.22 16.57
CA ASN A 125 -26.91 25.22 16.44
C ASN A 125 -28.24 24.74 17.07
N PRO A 126 -29.23 25.63 17.21
CA PRO A 126 -30.51 25.27 17.84
C PRO A 126 -31.27 24.13 17.16
N GLU A 127 -31.12 23.94 15.85
CA GLU A 127 -31.79 22.86 15.12
C GLU A 127 -31.07 21.53 15.34
N SER A 128 -29.75 21.51 15.20
CA SER A 128 -28.89 20.37 15.54
C SER A 128 -29.16 19.85 16.95
N ARG A 129 -29.30 20.74 17.93
CA ARG A 129 -29.66 20.37 19.32
C ARG A 129 -30.97 19.59 19.41
N ARG A 130 -31.94 19.88 18.54
CA ARG A 130 -33.23 19.17 18.47
C ARG A 130 -33.16 17.92 17.60
N THR A 131 -32.30 17.87 16.59
CA THR A 131 -32.23 16.75 15.64
C THR A 131 -31.21 15.68 16.02
N LEU A 132 -30.23 16.00 16.88
CA LEU A 132 -29.19 15.06 17.27
C LEU A 132 -29.80 13.83 17.97
N ARG A 133 -29.44 12.65 17.46
CA ARG A 133 -29.85 11.34 17.96
C ARG A 133 -28.70 10.58 18.60
N HIS A 134 -27.50 10.71 18.01
CA HIS A 134 -26.30 10.01 18.46
C HIS A 134 -25.21 10.97 18.93
N LEU A 135 -24.66 10.71 20.11
CA LEU A 135 -23.52 11.41 20.68
C LEU A 135 -22.49 10.39 21.16
N SER A 136 -21.24 10.53 20.68
CA SER A 136 -20.09 9.81 21.21
C SER A 136 -19.09 10.80 21.80
N ILE A 137 -18.60 10.53 23.01
CA ILE A 137 -17.61 11.36 23.70
C ILE A 137 -16.47 10.45 24.15
N GLN A 138 -15.24 10.90 23.90
CA GLN A 138 -14.03 10.29 24.44
C GLN A 138 -13.32 11.33 25.32
N GLN A 139 -12.99 10.96 26.55
CA GLN A 139 -12.26 11.86 27.46
C GLN A 139 -10.75 11.79 27.26
N GLY A 140 -10.18 10.57 27.19
CA GLY A 140 -8.72 10.41 27.12
C GLY A 140 -8.04 10.98 28.37
N ASP A 141 -6.96 11.74 28.18
CA ASP A 141 -6.21 12.37 29.28
C ASP A 141 -6.81 13.72 29.74
N LEU A 142 -7.99 14.10 29.23
CA LEU A 142 -8.67 15.35 29.60
C LEU A 142 -9.42 15.22 30.92
N GLU A 143 -9.68 16.36 31.58
CA GLU A 143 -10.60 16.42 32.71
C GLU A 143 -11.86 17.20 32.33
N PHE A 144 -13.00 16.51 32.33
CA PHE A 144 -14.27 17.18 32.09
C PHE A 144 -14.70 18.00 33.31
N THR A 145 -15.26 19.18 33.06
CA THR A 145 -15.82 20.01 34.14
C THR A 145 -16.88 19.21 34.91
N PRO A 146 -16.90 19.26 36.25
CA PRO A 146 -17.85 18.50 37.05
C PRO A 146 -19.31 18.79 36.67
N ASN A 147 -20.18 17.77 36.74
CA ASN A 147 -21.61 17.89 36.48
C ASN A 147 -22.03 18.23 35.05
N TRP A 148 -21.15 18.05 34.05
CA TRP A 148 -21.50 18.26 32.63
C TRP A 148 -22.74 17.43 32.20
N THR A 149 -22.94 16.26 32.81
CA THR A 149 -24.10 15.37 32.59
C THR A 149 -25.45 16.04 32.88
N ARG A 150 -25.50 17.07 33.74
CA ARG A 150 -26.74 17.77 34.11
C ARG A 150 -27.42 18.46 32.93
N TYR A 151 -26.67 18.86 31.91
CA TYR A 151 -27.21 19.69 30.83
C TYR A 151 -27.48 18.92 29.53
N ILE A 152 -26.97 17.68 29.39
CA ILE A 152 -27.10 16.89 28.16
C ILE A 152 -28.55 16.75 27.75
N HIS A 153 -29.42 16.32 28.67
CA HIS A 153 -30.84 16.10 28.39
C HIS A 153 -31.60 17.39 28.01
N ILE A 154 -31.13 18.55 28.46
CA ILE A 154 -31.72 19.86 28.13
C ILE A 154 -31.25 20.29 26.74
N LEU A 155 -29.95 20.12 26.46
CA LEU A 155 -29.36 20.48 25.18
C LEU A 155 -29.80 19.54 24.06
N LEU A 156 -29.97 18.25 24.34
CA LEU A 156 -30.16 17.17 23.37
C LEU A 156 -31.39 16.32 23.76
N PRO A 157 -32.61 16.87 23.73
CA PRO A 157 -33.81 16.20 24.23
C PRO A 157 -34.20 14.94 23.44
N ASN A 158 -33.72 14.79 22.21
CA ASN A 158 -34.05 13.70 21.30
C ASN A 158 -32.94 12.63 21.19
N LEU A 159 -31.92 12.72 22.05
CA LEU A 159 -30.82 11.77 22.08
C LEU A 159 -31.34 10.36 22.41
N ASP A 160 -31.07 9.41 21.53
CA ASP A 160 -31.44 7.99 21.68
C ASP A 160 -30.23 7.06 21.71
N SER A 161 -29.04 7.55 21.35
CA SER A 161 -27.79 6.81 21.40
C SER A 161 -26.68 7.62 22.05
N LEU A 162 -26.11 7.08 23.12
CA LEU A 162 -24.97 7.67 23.83
C LEU A 162 -23.82 6.67 23.92
N VAL A 163 -22.62 7.14 23.58
CA VAL A 163 -21.38 6.38 23.73
C VAL A 163 -20.39 7.20 24.54
N LEU A 164 -19.92 6.64 25.64
CA LEU A 164 -18.91 7.22 26.51
C LEU A 164 -17.68 6.30 26.49
N ASP A 165 -16.57 6.82 25.99
CA ASP A 165 -15.32 6.09 25.82
C ASP A 165 -14.29 6.63 26.82
N LYS A 166 -13.98 5.83 27.85
CA LYS A 166 -13.06 6.17 28.95
C LYS A 166 -13.45 7.46 29.67
N VAL A 167 -14.73 7.62 30.01
CA VAL A 167 -15.24 8.88 30.57
C VAL A 167 -15.51 8.71 32.06
N SER A 168 -14.63 9.23 32.90
CA SER A 168 -14.75 9.08 34.36
C SER A 168 -16.09 9.60 34.88
N LEU A 169 -16.97 8.67 35.26
CA LEU A 169 -18.26 8.93 35.87
C LEU A 169 -18.28 8.36 37.29
N ASN A 170 -18.64 9.20 38.27
CA ASN A 170 -19.04 8.70 39.59
C ASN A 170 -20.50 8.21 39.58
N SER A 171 -20.90 7.47 40.63
CA SER A 171 -22.24 6.89 40.76
C SER A 171 -23.36 7.93 40.69
N ASP A 172 -23.17 9.12 41.29
CA ASP A 172 -24.19 10.17 41.26
C ASP A 172 -24.39 10.75 39.85
N GLU A 173 -23.31 10.89 39.07
CA GLU A 173 -23.37 11.37 37.69
C GLU A 173 -24.00 10.34 36.76
N PHE A 174 -23.68 9.06 36.96
CA PHE A 174 -24.31 7.97 36.23
C PHE A 174 -25.81 7.85 36.54
N GLU A 175 -26.20 7.90 37.81
CA GLU A 175 -27.60 7.89 38.22
C GLU A 175 -28.37 9.04 37.57
N ARG A 176 -27.83 10.26 37.63
CA ARG A 176 -28.43 11.44 37.01
C ARG A 176 -28.57 11.30 35.49
N LEU A 177 -27.59 10.68 34.83
CA LEU A 177 -27.65 10.40 33.40
C LEU A 177 -28.83 9.46 33.10
N CYS A 178 -28.94 8.35 33.83
CA CYS A 178 -30.03 7.39 33.69
C CYS A 178 -31.41 7.99 33.99
N ASP A 179 -31.51 8.87 34.99
CA ASP A 179 -32.76 9.57 35.35
C ASP A 179 -33.27 10.49 34.24
N ARG A 180 -32.35 11.12 33.51
CA ARG A 180 -32.67 12.23 32.60
C ARG A 180 -32.73 11.82 31.13
N LEU A 181 -32.03 10.76 30.73
CA LEU A 181 -31.95 10.30 29.34
C LEU A 181 -32.82 9.05 29.08
N GLN A 182 -34.08 9.08 29.51
CA GLN A 182 -35.02 7.95 29.42
C GLN A 182 -35.40 7.53 27.99
N ASN A 183 -35.07 8.36 27.00
CA ASN A 183 -35.29 8.09 25.58
C ASN A 183 -34.19 7.21 24.95
N LEU A 184 -33.10 6.93 25.67
CA LEU A 184 -32.01 6.11 25.14
C LEU A 184 -32.49 4.71 24.75
N THR A 185 -32.17 4.33 23.52
CA THR A 185 -32.31 2.97 22.99
C THR A 185 -30.94 2.28 22.88
N LYS A 186 -29.84 3.05 22.82
CA LYS A 186 -28.46 2.53 22.84
C LYS A 186 -27.60 3.27 23.88
N LEU A 187 -26.91 2.51 24.73
CA LEU A 187 -25.89 3.00 25.65
C LEU A 187 -24.62 2.14 25.52
N GLU A 188 -23.48 2.79 25.40
CA GLU A 188 -22.16 2.15 25.36
C GLU A 188 -21.22 2.88 26.32
N LEU A 189 -20.62 2.15 27.25
CA LEU A 189 -19.67 2.66 28.25
C LEU A 189 -18.39 1.82 28.17
N HIS A 190 -17.23 2.46 27.99
CA HIS A 190 -15.93 1.78 28.01
C HIS A 190 -15.15 2.18 29.26
N ASP A 191 -14.65 1.20 30.00
CA ASP A 191 -13.56 1.39 30.99
C ASP A 191 -13.88 2.40 32.10
N ASP A 192 -15.05 2.28 32.73
CA ASP A 192 -15.38 3.03 33.94
C ASP A 192 -15.86 2.08 35.05
N PRO A 193 -15.14 1.97 36.18
CA PRO A 193 -15.66 1.29 37.36
C PRO A 193 -16.76 2.15 37.99
N ILE A 194 -17.97 2.03 37.44
CA ILE A 194 -19.18 2.52 38.10
C ILE A 194 -19.49 1.55 39.23
N ALA A 195 -19.44 2.04 40.47
CA ALA A 195 -19.59 1.20 41.66
C ALA A 195 -20.99 0.58 41.82
N ASP A 196 -22.01 1.07 41.09
CA ASP A 196 -23.36 0.49 41.09
C ASP A 196 -24.11 0.78 39.78
N TYR A 197 -24.51 -0.30 39.08
CA TYR A 197 -25.29 -0.25 37.86
C TYR A 197 -26.81 -0.31 38.09
N ALA A 198 -27.32 -0.35 39.32
CA ALA A 198 -28.75 -0.43 39.62
C ALA A 198 -29.59 0.67 38.93
N SER A 199 -29.02 1.88 38.81
CA SER A 199 -29.66 3.03 38.14
C SER A 199 -29.94 2.80 36.65
N ILE A 200 -29.25 1.87 35.99
CA ILE A 200 -29.49 1.56 34.58
C ILE A 200 -30.92 1.08 34.33
N SER A 201 -31.55 0.47 35.35
CA SER A 201 -32.93 0.00 35.32
C SER A 201 -33.96 1.08 34.96
N LYS A 202 -33.60 2.37 35.10
CA LYS A 202 -34.45 3.52 34.77
C LYS A 202 -34.56 3.75 33.24
N LEU A 203 -33.62 3.25 32.44
CA LEU A 203 -33.59 3.35 30.98
C LEU A 203 -34.52 2.33 30.30
N LYS A 204 -35.83 2.41 30.55
CA LYS A 204 -36.82 1.38 30.12
C LYS A 204 -36.94 1.18 28.59
N ASN A 205 -36.40 2.08 27.78
CA ASN A 205 -36.39 1.98 26.32
C ASN A 205 -35.11 1.38 25.74
N LEU A 206 -34.14 1.00 26.58
CA LEU A 206 -32.85 0.51 26.12
C LEU A 206 -33.01 -0.85 25.39
N GLU A 207 -32.51 -0.91 24.16
CA GLU A 207 -32.47 -2.11 23.32
C GLU A 207 -31.03 -2.63 23.17
N ILE A 208 -30.03 -1.75 23.26
CA ILE A 208 -28.61 -2.08 23.10
C ILE A 208 -27.83 -1.52 24.28
N LEU A 209 -27.14 -2.41 25.01
CA LEU A 209 -26.25 -2.08 26.11
C LEU A 209 -24.90 -2.74 25.86
N LEU A 210 -23.85 -1.92 25.73
CA LEU A 210 -22.49 -2.38 25.52
C LEU A 210 -21.64 -1.88 26.70
N LEU A 211 -21.05 -2.81 27.45
CA LEU A 211 -20.20 -2.56 28.60
C LEU A 211 -18.83 -3.26 28.41
N PRO A 212 -18.13 -3.00 27.28
CA PRO A 212 -16.82 -3.58 27.06
C PRO A 212 -15.85 -3.13 28.16
N ASP A 213 -15.03 -4.07 28.63
CA ASP A 213 -13.99 -3.86 29.64
C ASP A 213 -14.50 -3.46 31.04
N THR A 214 -15.82 -3.47 31.26
CA THR A 214 -16.39 -3.36 32.62
C THR A 214 -16.12 -4.65 33.41
N GLU A 215 -15.68 -4.54 34.66
CA GLU A 215 -15.53 -5.66 35.60
C GLU A 215 -16.50 -5.48 36.77
N PHE A 216 -17.51 -6.34 36.84
CA PHE A 216 -18.44 -6.35 37.98
C PHE A 216 -17.80 -7.03 39.19
N GLN A 217 -18.10 -6.55 40.39
CA GLN A 217 -17.57 -7.17 41.62
C GLN A 217 -18.41 -8.37 42.09
N ASP A 218 -19.71 -8.33 41.82
CA ASP A 218 -20.66 -9.37 42.20
C ASP A 218 -21.91 -9.36 41.30
N LYS A 219 -22.88 -10.23 41.61
CA LYS A 219 -24.15 -10.34 40.89
C LYS A 219 -25.16 -9.25 41.25
N GLU A 220 -24.97 -8.54 42.36
CA GLU A 220 -25.84 -7.48 42.83
C GLU A 220 -25.74 -6.27 41.89
N GLU A 221 -24.53 -5.94 41.42
CA GLU A 221 -24.31 -4.88 40.42
C GLU A 221 -25.07 -5.13 39.10
N LEU A 222 -25.30 -6.39 38.72
CA LEU A 222 -26.00 -6.75 37.48
C LEU A 222 -27.53 -6.67 37.59
N GLN A 223 -28.10 -6.55 38.79
CA GLN A 223 -29.56 -6.64 38.99
C GLN A 223 -30.33 -5.60 38.18
N GLY A 224 -29.79 -4.38 38.06
CA GLY A 224 -30.41 -3.30 37.29
C GLY A 224 -30.59 -3.62 35.81
N ILE A 225 -29.71 -4.45 35.23
CA ILE A 225 -29.76 -4.83 33.80
C ILE A 225 -30.98 -5.68 33.51
N PHE A 226 -31.34 -6.62 34.40
CA PHE A 226 -32.48 -7.50 34.20
C PHE A 226 -33.84 -6.79 34.22
N GLU A 227 -33.89 -5.55 34.69
CA GLU A 227 -35.07 -4.67 34.61
C GLU A 227 -35.30 -4.07 33.21
N LEU A 228 -34.34 -4.21 32.29
CA LEU A 228 -34.39 -3.72 30.92
C LEU A 228 -35.12 -4.71 30.00
N LYS A 229 -36.45 -4.75 30.09
CA LYS A 229 -37.27 -5.77 29.40
C LYS A 229 -37.27 -5.67 27.86
N LYS A 230 -36.77 -4.58 27.28
CA LYS A 230 -36.60 -4.39 25.83
C LYS A 230 -35.19 -4.69 25.34
N LEU A 231 -34.27 -5.09 26.23
CA LEU A 231 -32.87 -5.28 25.88
C LEU A 231 -32.72 -6.47 24.94
N ARG A 232 -32.13 -6.20 23.76
CA ARG A 232 -31.92 -7.18 22.67
C ARG A 232 -30.45 -7.50 22.46
N VAL A 233 -29.56 -6.57 22.78
CA VAL A 233 -28.11 -6.72 22.64
C VAL A 233 -27.49 -6.34 23.97
N LEU A 234 -26.76 -7.28 24.57
CA LEU A 234 -25.93 -7.06 25.75
C LEU A 234 -24.51 -7.49 25.42
N ASP A 235 -23.52 -6.66 25.70
CA ASP A 235 -22.11 -7.03 25.66
C ASP A 235 -21.47 -6.70 27.01
N ILE A 236 -20.92 -7.72 27.67
CA ILE A 236 -20.19 -7.67 28.95
C ILE A 236 -18.79 -8.27 28.79
N GLY A 237 -18.31 -8.35 27.55
CA GLY A 237 -17.00 -8.87 27.21
C GLY A 237 -15.86 -7.90 27.54
N ARG A 238 -14.62 -8.41 27.51
CA ARG A 238 -13.42 -7.58 27.62
C ARG A 238 -12.67 -7.54 26.31
N ILE A 239 -12.29 -6.33 25.90
CA ILE A 239 -11.48 -6.06 24.72
C ILE A 239 -10.01 -5.91 25.11
N VAL A 240 -9.66 -5.52 26.34
CA VAL A 240 -8.28 -5.40 26.82
C VAL A 240 -7.75 -6.71 27.40
N SER A 241 -6.58 -7.15 26.95
CA SER A 241 -6.06 -8.48 27.29
C SER A 241 -5.55 -8.54 28.72
N THR A 242 -6.14 -9.42 29.53
CA THR A 242 -5.66 -9.77 30.86
C THR A 242 -5.21 -11.21 30.96
N VAL A 243 -4.46 -11.53 32.02
CA VAL A 243 -3.96 -12.89 32.30
C VAL A 243 -5.09 -13.82 32.74
N HIS A 244 -6.18 -13.27 33.26
CA HIS A 244 -7.32 -14.02 33.80
C HIS A 244 -8.61 -13.61 33.09
N TYR A 245 -9.52 -14.57 32.94
CA TYR A 245 -10.88 -14.33 32.49
C TYR A 245 -11.69 -13.54 33.53
N SER A 246 -12.64 -12.74 33.05
CA SER A 246 -13.61 -12.05 33.91
C SER A 246 -14.69 -12.99 34.45
N ASN A 247 -15.21 -12.69 35.64
CA ASN A 247 -16.34 -13.41 36.23
C ASN A 247 -17.71 -12.82 35.85
N ASN A 248 -17.80 -11.79 34.99
CA ASN A 248 -19.08 -11.13 34.69
C ASN A 248 -20.15 -12.13 34.22
N PHE A 249 -19.79 -13.10 33.36
CA PHE A 249 -20.71 -14.14 32.91
C PHE A 249 -21.18 -15.04 34.06
N LYS A 250 -20.29 -15.41 35.00
CA LYS A 250 -20.66 -16.17 36.20
C LYS A 250 -21.68 -15.39 37.03
N PHE A 251 -21.40 -14.12 37.32
CA PHE A 251 -22.30 -13.25 38.07
C PHE A 251 -23.66 -13.10 37.36
N TYR A 252 -23.66 -12.94 36.04
CA TYR A 252 -24.87 -12.90 35.22
C TYR A 252 -25.72 -14.16 35.42
N MET A 253 -25.11 -15.35 35.37
CA MET A 253 -25.79 -16.62 35.56
C MET A 253 -26.25 -16.86 37.01
N GLU A 254 -25.53 -16.30 38.00
CA GLU A 254 -25.88 -16.35 39.41
C GLU A 254 -27.11 -15.51 39.78
N CYS A 255 -27.41 -14.45 39.00
CA CYS A 255 -28.64 -13.67 39.17
C CYS A 255 -29.90 -14.55 39.04
N LYS A 256 -29.83 -15.66 38.27
CA LYS A 256 -30.96 -16.56 37.97
C LYS A 256 -32.17 -15.82 37.40
N GLN A 257 -31.91 -14.76 36.65
CA GLN A 257 -32.90 -13.97 35.94
C GLN A 257 -32.73 -14.12 34.43
N CYS A 258 -33.72 -13.65 33.67
CA CYS A 258 -33.76 -13.76 32.21
C CYS A 258 -34.04 -12.40 31.59
N LEU A 259 -33.35 -12.11 30.49
CA LEU A 259 -33.68 -11.02 29.57
C LEU A 259 -34.53 -11.58 28.42
N PRO A 260 -35.86 -11.41 28.44
CA PRO A 260 -36.77 -12.15 27.54
C PRO A 260 -36.64 -11.76 26.06
N GLU A 261 -36.15 -10.56 25.77
CA GLU A 261 -35.94 -10.04 24.41
C GLU A 261 -34.49 -10.17 23.91
N LEU A 262 -33.59 -10.75 24.73
CA LEU A 262 -32.17 -10.83 24.39
C LEU A 262 -31.96 -11.71 23.16
N ARG A 263 -31.26 -11.17 22.16
CA ARG A 263 -30.91 -11.80 20.88
C ARG A 263 -29.41 -11.97 20.72
N PHE A 264 -28.61 -11.05 21.24
CA PHE A 264 -27.15 -11.10 21.19
C PHE A 264 -26.57 -10.97 22.60
N LEU A 265 -25.68 -11.90 22.96
CA LEU A 265 -24.83 -11.77 24.15
C LEU A 265 -23.35 -11.78 23.76
N GLY A 266 -22.67 -10.68 24.05
CA GLY A 266 -21.21 -10.56 24.03
C GLY A 266 -20.62 -10.93 25.37
N CYS A 267 -19.78 -11.96 25.43
CA CYS A 267 -19.09 -12.39 26.65
C CYS A 267 -17.63 -12.75 26.39
N MET A 268 -16.99 -12.05 25.45
CA MET A 268 -15.57 -12.21 25.15
C MET A 268 -14.71 -12.12 26.43
N GLN A 269 -13.68 -12.97 26.56
CA GLN A 269 -12.79 -12.99 27.74
C GLN A 269 -13.49 -13.18 29.10
N ASN A 270 -14.65 -13.84 29.13
CA ASN A 270 -15.30 -14.26 30.37
C ASN A 270 -15.06 -15.75 30.66
N ASP A 271 -15.00 -16.08 31.95
CA ASP A 271 -14.96 -17.46 32.40
C ASP A 271 -16.36 -18.06 32.29
N MET A 272 -16.44 -19.19 31.60
CA MET A 272 -17.68 -19.91 31.40
C MET A 272 -17.41 -21.39 31.10
N ASN A 273 -18.38 -22.23 31.44
CA ASN A 273 -18.38 -23.64 31.06
C ASN A 273 -19.60 -24.01 30.22
N LEU A 274 -19.60 -25.24 29.70
CA LEU A 274 -20.65 -25.75 28.82
C LEU A 274 -22.03 -25.76 29.50
N GLU A 275 -22.11 -26.19 30.76
CA GLU A 275 -23.38 -26.24 31.50
C GLU A 275 -24.01 -24.86 31.64
N GLU A 276 -23.21 -23.83 31.89
CA GLU A 276 -23.68 -22.45 31.99
C GLU A 276 -24.13 -21.89 30.64
N LEU A 277 -23.43 -22.24 29.55
CA LEU A 277 -23.85 -21.88 28.18
C LEU A 277 -25.20 -22.53 27.82
N GLU A 278 -25.38 -23.82 28.10
CA GLU A 278 -26.64 -24.52 27.84
C GLU A 278 -27.77 -23.95 28.70
N LYS A 279 -27.49 -23.62 29.96
CA LYS A 279 -28.45 -22.94 30.83
C LYS A 279 -28.81 -21.53 30.32
N LEU A 280 -27.84 -20.78 29.78
CA LEU A 280 -28.12 -19.48 29.14
C LEU A 280 -29.08 -19.68 27.97
N ILE A 281 -28.80 -20.66 27.10
CA ILE A 281 -29.64 -21.02 25.96
C ILE A 281 -31.06 -21.34 26.43
N ASP A 282 -31.22 -22.21 27.42
CA ASP A 282 -32.55 -22.61 27.93
C ASP A 282 -33.33 -21.45 28.54
N THR A 283 -32.65 -20.54 29.24
CA THR A 283 -33.29 -19.42 29.93
C THR A 283 -33.64 -18.26 29.01
N HIS A 284 -32.96 -18.10 27.86
CA HIS A 284 -33.12 -16.95 26.96
C HIS A 284 -33.74 -17.37 25.62
N PRO A 285 -35.09 -17.39 25.49
CA PRO A 285 -35.79 -18.04 24.38
C PRO A 285 -35.60 -17.34 23.03
N LYS A 286 -35.27 -16.04 23.02
CA LYS A 286 -35.05 -15.24 21.80
C LYS A 286 -33.58 -15.09 21.41
N LEU A 287 -32.66 -15.73 22.13
CA LEU A 287 -31.23 -15.63 21.88
C LEU A 287 -30.91 -16.19 20.48
N GLU A 288 -30.20 -15.41 19.68
CA GLU A 288 -29.84 -15.71 18.28
C GLU A 288 -28.32 -15.87 18.14
N ILE A 289 -27.53 -15.10 18.89
CA ILE A 289 -26.06 -15.07 18.77
C ILE A 289 -25.42 -15.01 20.16
N VAL A 290 -24.38 -15.82 20.37
CA VAL A 290 -23.49 -15.74 21.54
C VAL A 290 -22.05 -15.62 21.07
N CYS A 291 -21.35 -14.59 21.54
CA CYS A 291 -19.94 -14.36 21.21
C CYS A 291 -19.04 -15.07 22.23
N LEU A 292 -18.45 -16.20 21.85
CA LEU A 292 -17.59 -17.05 22.70
C LEU A 292 -16.10 -16.79 22.46
N LEU A 293 -15.75 -15.72 21.75
CA LEU A 293 -14.38 -15.41 21.37
C LEU A 293 -13.52 -15.22 22.61
N GLU A 294 -12.33 -15.84 22.62
CA GLU A 294 -11.40 -15.77 23.76
C GLU A 294 -12.05 -16.13 25.11
N THR A 295 -12.95 -17.10 25.12
CA THR A 295 -13.47 -17.76 26.34
C THR A 295 -12.89 -19.18 26.42
N PRO A 296 -13.03 -19.91 27.54
CA PRO A 296 -12.69 -21.33 27.58
C PRO A 296 -13.40 -22.19 26.52
N LEU A 297 -14.51 -21.71 25.95
CA LEU A 297 -15.31 -22.39 24.92
C LEU A 297 -15.04 -21.87 23.51
N GLU A 298 -14.01 -21.06 23.28
CA GLU A 298 -13.74 -20.42 21.97
C GLU A 298 -13.53 -21.42 20.82
N LYS A 299 -13.16 -22.67 21.11
CA LYS A 299 -12.97 -23.76 20.13
C LYS A 299 -13.96 -24.91 20.33
N ILE A 300 -15.10 -24.65 20.96
CA ILE A 300 -16.10 -25.68 21.21
C ILE A 300 -16.63 -26.27 19.88
N PRO A 301 -16.72 -27.60 19.75
CA PRO A 301 -17.28 -28.19 18.55
C PRO A 301 -18.76 -27.91 18.39
N ALA A 302 -19.23 -27.63 17.17
CA ALA A 302 -20.65 -27.31 16.92
C ALA A 302 -21.65 -28.37 17.43
N GLY A 303 -21.25 -29.66 17.44
CA GLY A 303 -22.07 -30.76 17.94
C GLY A 303 -22.03 -30.99 19.45
N SER A 304 -21.18 -30.25 20.19
CA SER A 304 -21.01 -30.43 21.63
C SER A 304 -21.96 -29.61 22.49
N VAL A 305 -22.60 -28.58 21.92
CA VAL A 305 -23.56 -27.74 22.64
C VAL A 305 -24.97 -28.22 22.34
N TYR A 306 -25.75 -28.51 23.38
CA TYR A 306 -27.17 -28.78 23.19
C TYR A 306 -27.91 -27.50 22.80
N ILE A 307 -28.40 -27.45 21.55
CA ILE A 307 -29.31 -26.42 21.06
C ILE A 307 -30.66 -27.11 20.78
N PRO A 308 -31.77 -26.66 21.39
CA PRO A 308 -33.09 -27.23 21.13
C PRO A 308 -33.45 -27.23 19.64
N GLU A 309 -34.08 -28.30 19.13
CA GLU A 309 -34.34 -28.50 17.69
C GLU A 309 -35.14 -27.37 17.01
N ASN A 310 -35.95 -26.63 17.77
CA ASN A 310 -36.74 -25.51 17.29
C ASN A 310 -35.99 -24.17 17.31
N ARG A 311 -34.68 -24.17 17.60
CA ARG A 311 -33.85 -22.98 17.73
C ARG A 311 -32.67 -23.01 16.77
N SER A 312 -32.33 -21.83 16.27
CA SER A 312 -31.08 -21.59 15.55
C SER A 312 -30.33 -20.51 16.32
N ILE A 313 -29.25 -20.93 16.99
CA ILE A 313 -28.37 -20.02 17.75
C ILE A 313 -26.99 -20.13 17.11
N LYS A 314 -26.43 -18.98 16.74
CA LYS A 314 -25.08 -18.89 16.20
C LYS A 314 -24.10 -18.64 17.33
N LEU A 315 -23.15 -19.56 17.49
CA LEU A 315 -22.02 -19.38 18.39
C LEU A 315 -20.86 -18.80 17.57
N GLN A 316 -20.36 -17.62 17.94
CA GLN A 316 -19.15 -17.07 17.31
C GLN A 316 -17.94 -17.68 18.03
N THR A 317 -17.16 -18.48 17.29
CA THR A 317 -16.04 -19.28 17.79
C THR A 317 -14.86 -19.20 16.84
N PHE A 318 -13.70 -19.67 17.30
CA PHE A 318 -12.50 -19.95 16.50
C PHE A 318 -12.34 -21.46 16.26
N GLU A 319 -13.43 -22.23 16.21
CA GLU A 319 -13.43 -23.68 16.00
C GLU A 319 -12.87 -24.07 14.63
N THR A 320 -13.25 -23.35 13.58
CA THR A 320 -12.91 -23.65 12.19
C THR A 320 -12.45 -22.39 11.45
N ILE A 321 -11.84 -22.56 10.28
CA ILE A 321 -11.48 -21.43 9.44
C ILE A 321 -12.71 -20.66 8.96
N GLU A 322 -13.82 -21.36 8.70
CA GLU A 322 -15.09 -20.76 8.30
C GLU A 322 -15.65 -19.87 9.42
N THR A 323 -15.68 -20.35 10.68
CA THR A 323 -16.16 -19.52 11.80
C THR A 323 -15.24 -18.31 12.02
N CYS A 324 -13.93 -18.44 11.83
CA CYS A 324 -13.02 -17.29 11.86
C CYS A 324 -13.32 -16.29 10.74
N MET A 325 -13.57 -16.74 9.51
CA MET A 325 -13.95 -15.87 8.38
C MET A 325 -15.25 -15.12 8.65
N GLU A 326 -16.20 -15.75 9.32
CA GLU A 326 -17.43 -15.08 9.77
C GLU A 326 -17.17 -14.00 10.81
N VAL A 327 -16.27 -14.24 11.78
CA VAL A 327 -15.84 -13.23 12.77
C VAL A 327 -15.15 -12.05 12.10
N VAL A 328 -14.25 -12.31 11.15
CA VAL A 328 -13.58 -11.27 10.35
C VAL A 328 -14.63 -10.45 9.57
N SER A 329 -15.56 -11.12 8.90
CA SER A 329 -16.64 -10.48 8.14
C SER A 329 -17.55 -9.64 9.03
N PHE A 330 -17.84 -10.10 10.24
CA PHE A 330 -18.62 -9.36 11.22
C PHE A 330 -17.86 -8.12 11.72
N SER A 331 -16.58 -8.28 12.08
CA SER A 331 -15.73 -7.21 12.59
C SER A 331 -15.46 -6.09 11.57
N MET A 332 -15.57 -6.39 10.26
CA MET A 332 -15.43 -5.41 9.19
C MET A 332 -16.72 -4.65 8.85
N LYS A 333 -17.89 -5.14 9.28
CA LYS A 333 -19.17 -4.48 9.03
C LYS A 333 -19.48 -3.37 10.02
N THR A 334 -18.81 -3.33 11.16
CA THR A 334 -19.03 -2.34 12.21
C THR A 334 -18.20 -1.09 11.95
N ASP A 335 -18.81 0.11 12.02
CA ASP A 335 -18.10 1.40 11.82
C ASP A 335 -16.99 1.65 12.85
N ARG A 336 -17.01 0.91 13.96
CA ARG A 336 -15.87 0.69 14.86
C ARG A 336 -15.32 -0.69 14.53
N ILE A 337 -14.15 -0.77 13.90
CA ILE A 337 -13.44 -2.04 13.76
C ILE A 337 -13.18 -2.53 15.19
N ALA A 338 -13.82 -3.62 15.59
CA ALA A 338 -13.43 -4.34 16.79
C ALA A 338 -12.07 -4.98 16.49
N LEU A 339 -10.99 -4.20 16.65
CA LEU A 339 -9.65 -4.56 16.21
C LEU A 339 -9.20 -5.88 16.79
N ARG A 340 -9.56 -6.17 18.04
CA ARG A 340 -9.16 -7.41 18.69
C ARG A 340 -9.83 -8.66 18.11
N PRO A 341 -11.17 -8.80 18.07
CA PRO A 341 -11.80 -9.93 17.38
C PRO A 341 -11.29 -10.16 15.95
N LEU A 342 -11.03 -9.07 15.21
CA LEU A 342 -10.44 -9.14 13.89
C LEU A 342 -9.02 -9.73 13.93
N VAL A 343 -8.13 -9.18 14.75
CA VAL A 343 -6.73 -9.63 14.86
C VAL A 343 -6.67 -11.08 15.32
N THR A 344 -7.39 -11.44 16.38
CA THR A 344 -7.41 -12.81 16.93
C THR A 344 -7.95 -13.80 15.89
N ALA A 345 -9.04 -13.46 15.18
CA ALA A 345 -9.56 -14.31 14.09
C ALA A 345 -8.53 -14.53 12.98
N LEU A 346 -7.80 -13.48 12.57
CA LEU A 346 -6.75 -13.59 11.55
C LEU A 346 -5.57 -14.44 12.02
N GLU A 347 -5.22 -14.39 13.31
CA GLU A 347 -4.19 -15.26 13.90
C GLU A 347 -4.63 -16.73 13.88
N HIS A 348 -5.88 -17.03 14.27
CA HIS A 348 -6.43 -18.38 14.16
C HIS A 348 -6.49 -18.87 12.72
N MET A 349 -6.96 -18.05 11.77
CA MET A 349 -6.94 -18.40 10.34
C MET A 349 -5.52 -18.72 9.87
N THR A 350 -4.53 -17.93 10.30
CA THR A 350 -3.12 -18.17 9.97
C THR A 350 -2.66 -19.53 10.50
N GLU A 351 -3.06 -19.89 11.72
CA GLU A 351 -2.70 -21.18 12.31
C GLU A 351 -3.38 -22.34 11.57
N PHE A 352 -4.68 -22.23 11.25
CA PHE A 352 -5.38 -23.21 10.42
C PHE A 352 -4.71 -23.38 9.05
N VAL A 353 -4.30 -22.29 8.40
CA VAL A 353 -3.57 -22.37 7.13
C VAL A 353 -2.27 -23.16 7.30
N LYS A 354 -1.51 -22.96 8.38
CA LYS A 354 -0.26 -23.71 8.60
C LYS A 354 -0.53 -25.20 8.87
N THR A 355 -1.49 -25.52 9.74
CA THR A 355 -1.72 -26.90 10.19
C THR A 355 -2.50 -27.72 9.16
N ASP A 356 -3.49 -27.12 8.50
CA ASP A 356 -4.46 -27.86 7.69
C ASP A 356 -4.08 -27.91 6.22
N MET A 357 -3.32 -26.94 5.69
CA MET A 357 -2.77 -27.08 4.32
C MET A 357 -1.76 -28.21 4.22
N GLU A 358 -1.05 -28.54 5.29
CA GLU A 358 -0.19 -29.73 5.33
C GLU A 358 -1.02 -31.03 5.23
N ASN A 359 -2.30 -30.98 5.62
CA ASN A 359 -3.21 -32.13 5.70
C ASN A 359 -4.27 -32.18 4.59
N LEU A 360 -4.35 -31.18 3.69
CA LEU A 360 -5.13 -31.12 2.44
C LEU A 360 -6.59 -31.64 2.48
N ASN A 361 -7.28 -31.54 3.62
CA ASN A 361 -8.63 -32.09 3.77
C ASN A 361 -9.73 -31.02 3.80
N HIS A 362 -10.87 -31.34 3.16
CA HIS A 362 -12.22 -30.76 3.26
C HIS A 362 -12.46 -29.23 3.17
N VAL A 363 -11.43 -28.38 3.20
CA VAL A 363 -11.54 -26.92 3.14
C VAL A 363 -11.40 -26.41 1.70
N ASP A 364 -12.28 -25.48 1.29
CA ASP A 364 -12.17 -24.77 0.01
C ASP A 364 -11.12 -23.64 0.12
N TRP A 365 -9.85 -24.01 -0.03
CA TRP A 365 -8.73 -23.06 0.03
C TRP A 365 -8.79 -21.97 -1.05
N GLU A 366 -9.49 -22.20 -2.17
CA GLU A 366 -9.69 -21.15 -3.18
C GLU A 366 -10.63 -20.07 -2.65
N HIS A 367 -11.71 -20.48 -1.98
CA HIS A 367 -12.61 -19.55 -1.30
C HIS A 367 -11.90 -18.75 -0.20
N VAL A 368 -11.11 -19.42 0.66
CA VAL A 368 -10.33 -18.77 1.73
C VAL A 368 -9.34 -17.76 1.13
N PHE A 369 -8.59 -18.15 0.10
CA PHE A 369 -7.64 -17.25 -0.55
C PHE A 369 -8.32 -16.03 -1.15
N GLN A 370 -9.45 -16.21 -1.84
CA GLN A 370 -10.22 -15.10 -2.40
C GLN A 370 -10.72 -14.17 -1.30
N PHE A 371 -11.21 -14.72 -0.18
CA PHE A 371 -11.70 -13.95 0.96
C PHE A 371 -10.60 -13.07 1.57
N VAL A 372 -9.44 -13.65 1.90
CA VAL A 372 -8.30 -12.92 2.47
C VAL A 372 -7.76 -11.87 1.48
N SER A 373 -7.69 -12.20 0.19
CA SER A 373 -7.30 -11.26 -0.86
C SER A 373 -8.28 -10.09 -0.98
N ASP A 374 -9.58 -10.36 -0.92
CA ASP A 374 -10.63 -9.34 -0.98
C ASP A 374 -10.54 -8.38 0.20
N ILE A 375 -10.27 -8.90 1.40
CA ILE A 375 -10.07 -8.08 2.60
C ILE A 375 -8.89 -7.13 2.40
N TYR A 376 -7.77 -7.70 1.97
CA TYR A 376 -6.55 -6.95 1.74
C TYR A 376 -6.75 -5.83 0.71
N LEU A 377 -7.43 -6.15 -0.40
CA LEU A 377 -7.71 -5.23 -1.50
C LEU A 377 -8.72 -4.14 -1.14
N LYS A 378 -9.86 -4.52 -0.53
CA LYS A 378 -10.99 -3.60 -0.29
C LYS A 378 -10.73 -2.68 0.89
N HIS A 379 -10.07 -3.20 1.93
CA HIS A 379 -9.89 -2.47 3.19
C HIS A 379 -8.48 -1.93 3.39
N ASN A 380 -7.54 -2.20 2.47
CA ASN A 380 -6.11 -1.88 2.62
C ASN A 380 -5.57 -2.32 4.00
N CYS A 381 -6.07 -3.46 4.48
CA CYS A 381 -5.80 -3.95 5.83
C CYS A 381 -4.40 -4.55 5.86
N THR A 382 -3.46 -3.92 6.55
CA THR A 382 -2.07 -4.40 6.64
C THR A 382 -1.79 -5.09 7.97
N GLU A 383 -2.84 -5.61 8.61
CA GLU A 383 -2.72 -6.33 9.86
C GLU A 383 -1.78 -7.53 9.71
N LYS A 384 -0.90 -7.70 10.70
CA LYS A 384 0.17 -8.71 10.68
C LYS A 384 -0.39 -10.12 10.45
N GLY A 385 -1.51 -10.46 11.08
CA GLY A 385 -2.19 -11.74 10.92
C GLY A 385 -2.68 -11.96 9.48
N LEU A 386 -3.25 -10.95 8.84
CA LEU A 386 -3.70 -11.04 7.44
C LEU A 386 -2.52 -11.28 6.49
N LEU A 387 -1.44 -10.51 6.67
CA LEU A 387 -0.22 -10.65 5.87
C LEU A 387 0.43 -12.03 6.05
N ALA A 388 0.46 -12.53 7.29
CA ALA A 388 0.96 -13.87 7.59
C ALA A 388 0.08 -14.95 6.94
N CYS A 389 -1.24 -14.86 7.10
CA CYS A 389 -2.20 -15.76 6.46
C CYS A 389 -2.00 -15.81 4.94
N LEU A 390 -1.92 -14.65 4.28
CA LEU A 390 -1.67 -14.55 2.84
C LEU A 390 -0.31 -15.18 2.46
N LEU A 391 0.74 -14.90 3.23
CA LEU A 391 2.08 -15.43 2.97
C LEU A 391 2.11 -16.95 3.08
N PHE A 392 1.58 -17.52 4.16
CA PHE A 392 1.51 -18.97 4.32
C PHE A 392 0.67 -19.61 3.22
N MET A 393 -0.45 -18.97 2.83
CA MET A 393 -1.21 -19.44 1.68
C MET A 393 -0.37 -19.48 0.40
N LEU A 394 0.37 -18.42 0.09
CA LEU A 394 1.19 -18.34 -1.11
C LEU A 394 2.40 -19.28 -1.09
N GLU A 395 3.03 -19.51 0.07
CA GLU A 395 4.19 -20.41 0.22
C GLU A 395 3.81 -21.89 0.07
N TYR A 396 2.62 -22.28 0.54
CA TYR A 396 2.16 -23.67 0.53
C TYR A 396 1.34 -24.03 -0.72
N ILE A 397 0.95 -23.04 -1.51
CA ILE A 397 0.33 -23.21 -2.82
C ILE A 397 1.31 -23.98 -3.74
N LYS A 398 1.24 -25.31 -3.73
CA LYS A 398 1.55 -26.19 -4.87
C LYS A 398 0.40 -26.14 -5.88
N ALA A 399 -0.18 -24.96 -6.11
CA ALA A 399 -1.45 -24.87 -6.79
C ALA A 399 -1.28 -25.05 -8.30
N PRO A 400 -2.31 -25.57 -8.99
CA PRO A 400 -2.34 -25.59 -10.45
C PRO A 400 -2.05 -24.19 -11.00
N LYS A 401 -1.38 -24.12 -12.16
CA LYS A 401 -1.02 -22.84 -12.84
C LYS A 401 -2.15 -21.81 -12.88
N GLN A 402 -3.42 -22.26 -12.89
CA GLN A 402 -4.61 -21.42 -12.86
C GLN A 402 -4.78 -20.62 -11.55
N THR A 403 -4.49 -21.22 -10.39
CA THR A 403 -4.55 -20.54 -9.09
C THR A 403 -3.44 -19.52 -8.97
N VAL A 404 -2.22 -19.85 -9.43
CA VAL A 404 -1.09 -18.89 -9.50
C VAL A 404 -1.43 -17.69 -10.39
N VAL A 405 -2.09 -17.92 -11.53
CA VAL A 405 -2.60 -16.87 -12.41
C VAL A 405 -3.73 -16.05 -11.75
N LYS A 406 -4.55 -16.66 -10.90
CA LYS A 406 -5.58 -15.93 -10.14
C LYS A 406 -4.94 -15.07 -9.04
N CYS A 407 -4.00 -15.63 -8.27
CA CYS A 407 -3.19 -14.93 -7.26
C CYS A 407 -2.41 -13.75 -7.87
N SER A 408 -1.86 -13.91 -9.07
CA SER A 408 -1.10 -12.86 -9.75
C SER A 408 -1.97 -11.65 -10.14
N LEU A 409 -3.27 -11.85 -10.31
CA LEU A 409 -4.26 -10.80 -10.58
C LEU A 409 -4.79 -10.15 -9.31
N THR A 410 -4.81 -10.86 -8.17
CA THR A 410 -5.34 -10.36 -6.89
C THR A 410 -4.31 -9.82 -5.92
N ILE A 411 -3.01 -10.12 -6.01
CA ILE A 411 -2.00 -9.51 -5.10
C ILE A 411 -1.82 -8.02 -5.48
N PRO A 412 -2.33 -7.06 -4.69
CA PRO A 412 -2.19 -5.67 -5.02
C PRO A 412 -0.74 -5.22 -4.95
N ALA A 413 -0.54 -4.05 -5.55
CA ALA A 413 0.67 -3.28 -5.53
C ALA A 413 1.04 -2.87 -4.10
N THR A 414 1.87 -3.62 -3.39
CA THR A 414 2.55 -3.06 -2.23
C THR A 414 3.93 -2.56 -2.58
N VAL A 415 4.12 -1.27 -2.32
CA VAL A 415 5.42 -0.68 -2.05
C VAL A 415 5.32 -0.27 -0.58
N TYR A 416 5.24 -1.27 0.30
CA TYR A 416 5.35 -1.02 1.74
C TYR A 416 6.82 -0.85 2.06
N PRO A 417 7.21 0.09 2.94
CA PRO A 417 8.55 0.05 3.50
C PRO A 417 8.73 -1.30 4.20
N PHE A 418 9.58 -2.15 3.64
CA PHE A 418 10.00 -3.39 4.25
C PHE A 418 11.42 -3.22 4.79
N ASP A 419 11.74 -3.94 5.86
CA ASP A 419 13.09 -4.01 6.37
C ASP A 419 13.84 -5.13 5.64
N GLU A 420 14.65 -4.76 4.65
CA GLU A 420 15.46 -5.72 3.90
C GLU A 420 16.48 -6.48 4.78
N ASN A 421 16.88 -5.90 5.92
CA ASN A 421 17.80 -6.57 6.85
C ASN A 421 17.08 -7.65 7.68
N ASN A 422 15.76 -7.66 7.67
CA ASN A 422 14.95 -8.61 8.38
C ASN A 422 14.18 -9.49 7.37
N GLU A 423 14.77 -10.62 6.99
CA GLU A 423 14.12 -11.60 6.10
C GLU A 423 12.83 -12.20 6.71
N TYR A 424 12.61 -12.03 8.02
CA TYR A 424 11.37 -12.40 8.70
C TYR A 424 10.31 -11.30 8.63
N CYS A 425 10.61 -10.14 8.04
CA CYS A 425 9.63 -9.11 7.74
C CYS A 425 8.60 -9.67 6.76
N LEU A 426 7.33 -9.75 7.18
CA LEU A 426 6.25 -10.29 6.36
C LEU A 426 6.13 -9.56 5.01
N GLY A 427 6.34 -8.24 4.99
CA GLY A 427 6.34 -7.45 3.76
C GLY A 427 7.43 -7.89 2.77
N TYR A 428 8.66 -8.12 3.27
CA TYR A 428 9.75 -8.61 2.44
C TYR A 428 9.45 -10.00 1.85
N ARG A 429 8.97 -10.94 2.69
CA ARG A 429 8.63 -12.31 2.24
C ARG A 429 7.48 -12.32 1.25
N LEU A 430 6.46 -11.49 1.45
CA LEU A 430 5.32 -11.38 0.55
C LEU A 430 5.74 -10.90 -0.84
N GLU A 431 6.54 -9.82 -0.92
CA GLU A 431 7.06 -9.36 -2.23
C GLU A 431 7.96 -10.41 -2.87
N LEU A 432 8.77 -11.14 -2.08
CA LEU A 432 9.62 -12.21 -2.61
C LEU A 432 8.78 -13.31 -3.26
N VAL A 433 7.83 -13.89 -2.51
CA VAL A 433 6.96 -14.97 -3.01
C VAL A 433 6.13 -14.49 -4.20
N ARG A 434 5.67 -13.23 -4.17
CA ARG A 434 4.96 -12.61 -5.28
C ARG A 434 5.78 -12.63 -6.57
N TYR A 435 7.01 -12.14 -6.58
CA TYR A 435 7.82 -12.12 -7.80
C TYR A 435 8.31 -13.50 -8.21
N GLN A 436 8.52 -14.43 -7.27
CA GLN A 436 8.76 -15.85 -7.59
C GLN A 436 7.60 -16.43 -8.40
N LEU A 437 6.37 -16.29 -7.90
CA LEU A 437 5.16 -16.76 -8.59
C LEU A 437 4.95 -16.06 -9.94
N GLN A 438 5.14 -14.74 -10.00
CA GLN A 438 4.99 -13.96 -11.23
C GLN A 438 6.02 -14.36 -12.31
N ASN A 439 7.22 -14.77 -11.89
CA ASN A 439 8.25 -15.27 -12.81
C ASN A 439 7.91 -16.66 -13.40
N GLU A 440 6.96 -17.40 -12.83
CA GLU A 440 6.49 -18.68 -13.36
C GLU A 440 5.33 -18.54 -14.37
N VAL A 441 4.70 -17.37 -14.47
CA VAL A 441 3.55 -17.13 -15.33
C VAL A 441 3.98 -16.66 -16.74
N GLU A 442 3.67 -17.47 -17.76
CA GLU A 442 4.04 -17.16 -19.16
C GLU A 442 3.24 -15.96 -19.74
N PHE A 443 1.95 -15.83 -19.40
CA PHE A 443 1.05 -14.83 -20.01
C PHE A 443 0.37 -13.95 -18.94
N LEU A 444 0.79 -12.68 -18.89
CA LEU A 444 0.15 -11.61 -18.12
C LEU A 444 -0.49 -10.60 -19.08
N CYS A 445 -1.69 -10.11 -18.78
CA CYS A 445 -2.34 -9.10 -19.60
C CYS A 445 -1.65 -7.72 -19.46
N HIS A 446 -1.61 -6.95 -20.54
CA HIS A 446 -0.83 -5.70 -20.62
C HIS A 446 -1.19 -4.65 -19.57
N SER A 447 -2.46 -4.56 -19.16
CA SER A 447 -2.92 -3.60 -18.14
C SER A 447 -2.31 -3.86 -16.75
N HIS A 448 -2.07 -5.12 -16.40
CA HIS A 448 -1.47 -5.49 -15.13
C HIS A 448 0.06 -5.49 -15.19
N LEU A 449 0.62 -5.82 -16.36
CA LEU A 449 2.06 -5.90 -16.57
C LEU A 449 2.79 -4.58 -16.32
N ASP A 450 2.25 -3.46 -16.80
CA ASP A 450 2.84 -2.12 -16.58
C ASP A 450 2.94 -1.77 -15.09
N ASN A 451 1.86 -2.03 -14.34
CA ASN A 451 1.82 -1.77 -12.90
C ASN A 451 2.81 -2.67 -12.15
N LEU A 452 2.90 -3.96 -12.49
CA LEU A 452 3.84 -4.89 -11.87
C LEU A 452 5.29 -4.51 -12.15
N CYS A 453 5.63 -4.09 -13.39
CA CYS A 453 6.97 -3.63 -13.71
C CYS A 453 7.33 -2.32 -12.97
N LYS A 454 6.38 -1.39 -12.81
CA LYS A 454 6.56 -0.17 -12.00
C LYS A 454 6.80 -0.49 -10.53
N GLN A 455 6.13 -1.51 -9.98
CA GLN A 455 6.34 -1.93 -8.59
C GLN A 455 7.66 -2.67 -8.42
N ALA A 456 8.05 -3.52 -9.36
CA ALA A 456 9.34 -4.20 -9.33
C ALA A 456 10.48 -3.16 -9.30
N ALA A 457 10.34 -2.09 -10.08
CA ALA A 457 11.24 -0.94 -10.04
C ALA A 457 11.30 -0.26 -8.66
N GLU A 458 10.16 -0.03 -8.00
CA GLU A 458 10.13 0.53 -6.65
C GLU A 458 10.69 -0.41 -5.57
N CYS A 459 10.42 -1.71 -5.67
CA CYS A 459 11.00 -2.71 -4.76
C CYS A 459 12.52 -2.76 -4.90
N LEU A 460 13.06 -2.71 -6.13
CA LEU A 460 14.50 -2.63 -6.38
C LEU A 460 15.12 -1.39 -5.72
N LEU A 461 14.42 -0.24 -5.74
CA LEU A 461 14.90 1.00 -5.12
C LEU A 461 14.92 0.96 -3.59
N GLN A 462 14.15 0.07 -2.97
CA GLN A 462 14.12 -0.12 -1.52
C GLN A 462 15.14 -1.15 -1.03
N CYS A 463 15.59 -2.05 -1.90
CA CYS A 463 16.68 -2.95 -1.60
C CYS A 463 18.00 -2.16 -1.45
N ILE A 464 18.84 -2.55 -0.50
CA ILE A 464 20.19 -2.05 -0.25
C ILE A 464 21.20 -3.07 -0.80
N ASP A 465 20.93 -4.37 -0.67
CA ASP A 465 21.84 -5.44 -1.06
C ASP A 465 21.36 -6.20 -2.31
N PRO A 466 22.01 -6.01 -3.47
CA PRO A 466 21.64 -6.70 -4.70
C PRO A 466 21.80 -8.23 -4.67
N ARG A 467 22.45 -8.78 -3.64
CA ARG A 467 22.60 -10.23 -3.44
C ARG A 467 21.34 -10.89 -2.86
N LYS A 468 20.43 -10.10 -2.28
CA LYS A 468 19.20 -10.62 -1.65
C LYS A 468 18.23 -11.18 -2.69
N SER A 469 17.48 -12.21 -2.29
CA SER A 469 16.56 -12.94 -3.17
C SER A 469 15.49 -12.04 -3.80
N LEU A 470 14.92 -11.10 -3.04
CA LEU A 470 13.89 -10.19 -3.54
C LEU A 470 14.43 -9.32 -4.69
N PHE A 471 15.64 -8.79 -4.53
CA PHE A 471 16.29 -8.01 -5.58
C PHE A 471 16.43 -8.84 -6.86
N GLN A 472 16.91 -10.08 -6.75
CA GLN A 472 17.12 -10.98 -7.88
C GLN A 472 15.80 -11.32 -8.60
N GLU A 473 14.75 -11.63 -7.87
CA GLU A 473 13.44 -11.97 -8.44
C GLU A 473 12.77 -10.76 -9.11
N CYS A 474 12.85 -9.56 -8.50
CA CYS A 474 12.38 -8.32 -9.12
C CYS A 474 13.15 -8.00 -10.40
N LEU A 475 14.46 -8.20 -10.39
CA LEU A 475 15.34 -7.93 -11.53
C LEU A 475 15.06 -8.90 -12.69
N LYS A 476 14.89 -10.18 -12.39
CA LYS A 476 14.48 -11.22 -13.34
C LYS A 476 13.11 -10.89 -13.94
N PHE A 477 12.14 -10.52 -13.10
CA PHE A 477 10.80 -10.15 -13.55
C PHE A 477 10.80 -8.95 -14.49
N LEU A 478 11.47 -7.87 -14.09
CA LEU A 478 11.58 -6.66 -14.90
C LEU A 478 12.32 -6.94 -16.22
N GLY A 479 13.42 -7.72 -16.15
CA GLY A 479 14.21 -8.11 -17.31
C GLY A 479 13.40 -8.90 -18.34
N ASN A 480 12.54 -9.81 -17.91
CA ASN A 480 11.73 -10.64 -18.81
C ASN A 480 10.53 -9.90 -19.41
N ASN A 481 10.04 -8.84 -18.76
CA ASN A 481 8.75 -8.26 -19.11
C ASN A 481 8.80 -6.83 -19.67
N ILE A 482 9.88 -6.07 -19.48
CA ILE A 482 9.93 -4.66 -19.94
C ILE A 482 9.76 -4.51 -21.46
N ASP A 483 10.22 -5.48 -22.27
CA ASP A 483 10.06 -5.47 -23.73
C ASP A 483 8.64 -5.84 -24.19
N ARG A 484 7.80 -6.36 -23.29
CA ARG A 484 6.38 -6.65 -23.56
C ARG A 484 5.48 -5.43 -23.32
N LEU A 485 6.03 -4.35 -22.77
CA LEU A 485 5.32 -3.10 -22.53
C LEU A 485 5.28 -2.26 -23.80
N THR A 486 4.33 -1.31 -23.86
CA THR A 486 4.39 -0.26 -24.90
C THR A 486 5.64 0.61 -24.67
N PRO A 487 6.20 1.24 -25.73
CA PRO A 487 7.37 2.12 -25.57
C PRO A 487 7.15 3.27 -24.57
N GLU A 488 5.93 3.77 -24.46
CA GLU A 488 5.57 4.83 -23.49
C GLU A 488 5.58 4.32 -22.05
N GLN A 489 5.06 3.12 -21.80
CA GLN A 489 5.06 2.48 -20.48
C GLN A 489 6.49 2.14 -20.04
N ALA A 490 7.29 1.52 -20.90
CA ALA A 490 8.69 1.22 -20.60
C ALA A 490 9.50 2.49 -20.33
N ARG A 491 9.26 3.57 -21.10
CA ARG A 491 9.85 4.88 -20.85
C ARG A 491 9.42 5.45 -19.50
N SER A 492 8.15 5.31 -19.13
CA SER A 492 7.65 5.82 -17.84
C SER A 492 8.39 5.20 -16.64
N ILE A 493 8.82 3.94 -16.75
CA ILE A 493 9.64 3.26 -15.73
C ILE A 493 11.07 3.79 -15.76
N ALA A 494 11.66 3.93 -16.94
CA ALA A 494 13.05 4.39 -17.10
C ALA A 494 13.28 5.83 -16.65
N GLU A 495 12.32 6.73 -16.92
CA GLU A 495 12.44 8.18 -16.66
C GLU A 495 11.91 8.59 -15.29
N LYS A 496 11.32 7.66 -14.53
CA LYS A 496 10.72 7.95 -13.22
C LYS A 496 11.75 8.57 -12.26
N ASP A 497 11.31 9.58 -11.51
CA ASP A 497 12.10 10.29 -10.50
C ASP A 497 13.50 10.70 -10.98
N GLN A 498 13.60 11.23 -12.21
CA GLN A 498 14.85 11.63 -12.85
C GLN A 498 15.84 10.45 -13.03
N TYR A 499 15.37 9.35 -13.61
CA TYR A 499 16.19 8.15 -13.90
C TYR A 499 16.72 7.47 -12.62
N ARG A 500 16.01 7.59 -11.50
CA ARG A 500 16.46 7.12 -10.18
C ARG A 500 16.81 5.63 -10.19
N LEU A 501 15.95 4.78 -10.77
CA LEU A 501 16.19 3.34 -10.87
C LEU A 501 17.46 3.04 -11.66
N LEU A 502 17.61 3.66 -12.84
CA LEU A 502 18.77 3.44 -13.70
C LEU A 502 20.07 3.86 -13.01
N MET A 503 20.06 5.00 -12.33
CA MET A 503 21.19 5.48 -11.54
C MET A 503 21.53 4.50 -10.42
N TYR A 504 20.52 4.06 -9.66
CA TYR A 504 20.68 3.11 -8.57
C TYR A 504 21.27 1.77 -9.06
N LEU A 505 20.68 1.14 -10.09
CA LEU A 505 21.19 -0.12 -10.65
C LEU A 505 22.63 0.02 -11.18
N SER A 506 22.98 1.18 -11.76
CA SER A 506 24.36 1.44 -12.20
C SER A 506 25.34 1.52 -11.02
N VAL A 507 24.90 1.97 -9.85
CA VAL A 507 25.70 1.98 -8.62
C VAL A 507 25.90 0.56 -8.13
N CYS A 508 24.84 -0.26 -8.08
CA CYS A 508 24.87 -1.66 -7.64
C CYS A 508 25.93 -2.50 -8.38
N LEU A 509 26.16 -2.25 -9.67
CA LEU A 509 27.21 -2.92 -10.46
C LEU A 509 28.59 -2.88 -9.79
N ASN A 510 28.94 -1.79 -9.11
CA ASN A 510 30.25 -1.63 -8.48
C ASN A 510 30.26 -1.94 -6.98
N CYS A 511 29.09 -2.20 -6.37
CA CYS A 511 28.98 -2.52 -4.95
C CYS A 511 29.22 -4.00 -4.64
N ILE A 512 29.09 -4.87 -5.64
CA ILE A 512 29.25 -6.32 -5.45
C ILE A 512 30.72 -6.70 -5.73
N PRO A 513 31.41 -7.37 -4.78
CA PRO A 513 32.79 -7.81 -4.98
C PRO A 513 32.93 -8.76 -6.19
N PRO A 514 34.04 -8.72 -6.94
CA PRO A 514 34.24 -9.56 -8.12
C PRO A 514 34.11 -11.07 -7.86
N ARG A 515 34.40 -11.52 -6.64
CA ARG A 515 34.35 -12.93 -6.21
C ARG A 515 32.94 -13.42 -5.88
N GLU A 516 32.01 -12.51 -5.61
CA GLU A 516 30.62 -12.80 -5.23
C GLU A 516 29.64 -12.54 -6.40
N PHE A 517 30.15 -12.08 -7.54
CA PHE A 517 29.37 -11.69 -8.71
C PHE A 517 29.15 -12.91 -9.63
N THR A 518 28.07 -13.66 -9.43
CA THR A 518 27.70 -14.81 -10.29
C THR A 518 27.18 -14.35 -11.65
N VAL A 519 27.30 -15.20 -12.68
CA VAL A 519 26.71 -14.94 -14.02
C VAL A 519 25.20 -14.74 -13.92
N GLU A 520 24.56 -15.50 -13.03
CA GLU A 520 23.13 -15.46 -12.74
C GLU A 520 22.65 -14.11 -12.19
N LEU A 521 23.51 -13.36 -11.48
CA LEU A 521 23.21 -12.01 -11.02
C LEU A 521 23.57 -10.95 -12.07
N TYR A 522 24.70 -11.13 -12.76
CA TYR A 522 25.21 -10.19 -13.75
C TYR A 522 24.28 -10.01 -14.94
N GLN A 523 23.89 -11.12 -15.56
CA GLN A 523 23.23 -11.11 -16.84
C GLN A 523 21.85 -10.44 -16.76
N PRO A 524 21.00 -10.71 -15.74
CA PRO A 524 19.74 -9.98 -15.56
C PRO A 524 19.97 -8.50 -15.24
N LEU A 525 20.94 -8.16 -14.39
CA LEU A 525 21.22 -6.77 -14.02
C LEU A 525 21.62 -5.92 -15.24
N ALA A 526 22.59 -6.40 -16.01
CA ALA A 526 23.05 -5.74 -17.22
C ALA A 526 21.97 -5.70 -18.31
N SER A 527 21.15 -6.75 -18.44
CA SER A 527 20.00 -6.79 -19.34
C SER A 527 18.97 -5.71 -19.00
N VAL A 528 18.60 -5.56 -17.72
CA VAL A 528 17.66 -4.52 -17.26
C VAL A 528 18.23 -3.13 -17.51
N ILE A 529 19.49 -2.87 -17.14
CA ILE A 529 20.14 -1.57 -17.38
C ILE A 529 20.14 -1.23 -18.89
N PHE A 530 20.51 -2.18 -19.74
CA PHE A 530 20.49 -2.02 -21.20
C PHE A 530 19.09 -1.66 -21.70
N LYS A 531 18.06 -2.38 -21.26
CA LYS A 531 16.67 -2.13 -21.68
C LYS A 531 16.17 -0.77 -21.20
N LEU A 532 16.47 -0.37 -19.96
CA LEU A 532 16.12 0.96 -19.45
C LEU A 532 16.81 2.09 -20.25
N LEU A 533 18.09 1.91 -20.61
CA LEU A 533 18.80 2.85 -21.48
C LEU A 533 18.17 2.92 -22.88
N LYS A 534 17.76 1.79 -23.45
CA LYS A 534 17.08 1.70 -24.76
C LYS A 534 15.75 2.47 -24.79
N TYR A 535 14.95 2.42 -23.72
CA TYR A 535 13.64 3.08 -23.66
C TYR A 535 13.68 4.55 -23.19
N SER A 536 14.79 4.98 -22.60
CA SER A 536 15.03 6.38 -22.18
C SER A 536 15.05 7.34 -23.38
N LYS A 537 14.61 8.59 -23.20
CA LYS A 537 14.76 9.63 -24.23
C LYS A 537 16.21 9.74 -24.69
N THR A 538 16.38 9.84 -26.00
CA THR A 538 17.64 10.15 -26.70
C THR A 538 18.02 11.64 -26.57
N ASP A 539 17.78 12.25 -25.41
CA ASP A 539 18.30 13.58 -25.13
C ASP A 539 19.71 13.44 -24.52
N PHE A 540 20.71 13.61 -25.38
CA PHE A 540 22.13 13.36 -25.09
C PHE A 540 22.74 14.36 -24.07
N ILE A 541 21.94 15.22 -23.46
CA ILE A 541 22.34 16.26 -22.51
C ILE A 541 22.06 15.85 -21.05
N ILE A 542 21.28 14.80 -20.80
CA ILE A 542 20.86 14.40 -19.45
C ILE A 542 22.05 13.78 -18.67
N PRO A 543 22.53 14.43 -17.57
CA PRO A 543 23.71 13.96 -16.84
C PRO A 543 23.57 12.56 -16.24
N GLN A 544 22.36 12.20 -15.79
CA GLN A 544 22.05 10.89 -15.21
C GLN A 544 22.24 9.76 -16.22
N LEU A 545 21.77 9.96 -17.46
CA LEU A 545 21.96 8.99 -18.54
C LEU A 545 23.45 8.82 -18.88
N HIS A 546 24.21 9.93 -18.92
CA HIS A 546 25.65 9.86 -19.13
C HIS A 546 26.35 9.10 -18.00
N PHE A 547 26.05 9.42 -16.75
CA PHE A 547 26.63 8.74 -15.58
C PHE A 547 26.34 7.24 -15.59
N ALA A 548 25.08 6.84 -15.76
CA ALA A 548 24.70 5.44 -15.72
C ALA A 548 25.30 4.64 -16.89
N SER A 549 25.31 5.22 -18.10
CA SER A 549 25.86 4.57 -19.29
C SER A 549 27.38 4.43 -19.26
N ASP A 550 28.13 5.47 -18.85
CA ASP A 550 29.59 5.40 -18.65
C ASP A 550 29.96 4.29 -17.66
N ARG A 551 29.29 4.29 -16.50
CA ARG A 551 29.53 3.30 -15.43
C ARG A 551 29.24 1.88 -15.88
N PHE A 552 28.11 1.68 -16.59
CA PHE A 552 27.73 0.39 -17.14
C PHE A 552 28.75 -0.14 -18.16
N ILE A 553 29.14 0.70 -19.12
CA ILE A 553 30.11 0.33 -20.17
C ILE A 553 31.46 -0.05 -19.54
N ARG A 554 31.99 0.79 -18.65
CA ARG A 554 33.25 0.49 -17.96
C ARG A 554 33.18 -0.80 -17.16
N PHE A 555 32.05 -1.05 -16.49
CA PHE A 555 31.83 -2.28 -15.75
C PHE A 555 31.82 -3.50 -16.68
N ALA A 556 31.02 -3.49 -17.74
CA ALA A 556 30.95 -4.58 -18.71
C ALA A 556 32.31 -4.85 -19.37
N ILE A 557 33.08 -3.80 -19.69
CA ILE A 557 34.46 -3.94 -20.19
C ILE A 557 35.37 -4.57 -19.13
N ARG A 558 35.24 -4.25 -17.84
CA ARG A 558 36.03 -4.95 -16.81
C ARG A 558 35.67 -6.44 -16.77
N LYS A 559 34.38 -6.78 -16.91
CA LYS A 559 33.91 -8.18 -16.90
C LYS A 559 34.38 -9.02 -18.07
N THR A 560 34.69 -8.42 -19.23
CA THR A 560 35.39 -9.15 -20.29
C THR A 560 36.74 -9.75 -19.83
N ARG A 561 37.38 -9.17 -18.80
CA ARG A 561 38.57 -9.77 -18.18
C ARG A 561 38.24 -11.01 -17.36
N ASP A 562 37.16 -10.92 -16.57
CA ASP A 562 36.79 -11.93 -15.58
C ASP A 562 36.28 -13.21 -16.26
N TYR A 563 35.64 -13.07 -17.43
CA TYR A 563 35.08 -14.19 -18.22
C TYR A 563 35.87 -14.50 -19.50
N ASN A 564 37.14 -14.09 -19.56
CA ASN A 564 37.99 -14.31 -20.73
C ASN A 564 38.02 -15.80 -21.13
N GLY A 565 37.64 -16.09 -22.37
CA GLY A 565 37.57 -17.47 -22.90
C GLY A 565 36.20 -18.14 -22.81
N ILE A 566 35.19 -17.50 -22.20
CA ILE A 566 33.80 -17.95 -22.25
C ILE A 566 33.08 -17.24 -23.40
N VAL A 567 33.19 -17.82 -24.60
CA VAL A 567 32.76 -17.21 -25.87
C VAL A 567 31.33 -16.67 -25.84
N ASP A 568 30.38 -17.39 -25.22
CA ASP A 568 28.97 -16.98 -25.19
C ASP A 568 28.74 -15.68 -24.41
N ILE A 569 29.44 -15.52 -23.28
CA ILE A 569 29.35 -14.30 -22.46
C ILE A 569 30.01 -13.13 -23.19
N GLU A 570 31.16 -13.38 -23.83
CA GLU A 570 31.89 -12.35 -24.57
C GLU A 570 31.08 -11.87 -25.78
N MET A 571 30.45 -12.79 -26.51
CA MET A 571 29.53 -12.47 -27.61
C MET A 571 28.34 -11.62 -27.13
N TRP A 572 27.70 -12.03 -26.05
CA TRP A 572 26.57 -11.31 -25.47
C TRP A 572 26.95 -9.89 -25.00
N ILE A 573 28.15 -9.70 -24.43
CA ILE A 573 28.67 -8.36 -24.08
C ILE A 573 28.84 -7.49 -25.33
N LEU A 574 29.37 -8.05 -26.43
CA LEU A 574 29.54 -7.30 -27.68
C LEU A 574 28.19 -6.91 -28.32
N GLU A 575 27.18 -7.78 -28.23
CA GLU A 575 25.82 -7.46 -28.67
C GLU A 575 25.22 -6.30 -27.87
N ILE A 576 25.40 -6.29 -26.55
CA ILE A 576 25.00 -5.17 -25.69
C ILE A 576 25.72 -3.89 -26.11
N PHE A 577 27.04 -3.94 -26.30
CA PHE A 577 27.80 -2.77 -26.71
C PHE A 577 27.32 -2.21 -28.03
N LYS A 578 27.09 -3.08 -29.03
CA LYS A 578 26.57 -2.68 -30.33
C LYS A 578 25.20 -2.03 -30.21
N GLY A 579 24.29 -2.60 -29.41
CA GLY A 579 22.99 -2.01 -29.15
C GLY A 579 23.09 -0.62 -28.50
N LEU A 580 23.96 -0.46 -27.49
CA LEU A 580 24.11 0.82 -26.78
C LEU A 580 24.48 1.99 -27.68
N LEU A 581 25.21 1.73 -28.78
CA LEU A 581 25.66 2.77 -29.71
C LEU A 581 24.49 3.65 -30.19
N ASP A 582 23.30 3.08 -30.37
CA ASP A 582 22.13 3.77 -30.92
C ASP A 582 21.52 4.80 -29.95
N PHE A 583 21.76 4.67 -28.64
CA PHE A 583 21.08 5.48 -27.61
C PHE A 583 21.99 6.24 -26.64
N VAL A 584 23.30 5.98 -26.59
CA VAL A 584 24.21 6.69 -25.64
C VAL A 584 24.77 8.02 -26.16
N SER A 585 25.17 8.94 -25.26
CA SER A 585 25.75 10.23 -25.65
C SER A 585 27.10 10.12 -26.38
N LEU A 586 27.50 11.15 -27.12
CA LEU A 586 28.83 11.23 -27.73
C LEU A 586 29.95 11.10 -26.66
N ASN A 587 29.76 11.73 -25.50
CA ASN A 587 30.70 11.63 -24.38
C ASN A 587 30.83 10.19 -23.88
N THR A 588 29.71 9.45 -23.82
CA THR A 588 29.71 8.04 -23.44
C THR A 588 30.39 7.16 -24.51
N LEU A 589 30.22 7.46 -25.81
CA LEU A 589 30.90 6.71 -26.87
C LEU A 589 32.43 6.79 -26.75
N TYR A 590 32.96 7.92 -26.28
CA TYR A 590 34.39 8.10 -26.09
C TYR A 590 35.00 7.17 -25.02
N VAL A 591 34.19 6.56 -24.15
CA VAL A 591 34.69 5.53 -23.22
C VAL A 591 35.30 4.35 -23.97
N PHE A 592 34.69 3.93 -25.08
CA PHE A 592 35.16 2.79 -25.87
C PHE A 592 36.50 3.06 -26.58
N VAL A 593 36.89 4.33 -26.72
CA VAL A 593 38.11 4.73 -27.42
C VAL A 593 39.24 5.16 -26.48
N GLU A 594 39.01 5.09 -25.17
CA GLU A 594 40.08 5.25 -24.19
C GLU A 594 41.15 4.20 -24.41
N LYS A 595 42.43 4.61 -24.31
CA LYS A 595 43.60 3.81 -24.68
C LYS A 595 43.53 2.37 -24.18
N ASP A 596 43.28 2.18 -22.89
CA ASP A 596 43.33 0.87 -22.24
C ASP A 596 42.11 0.00 -22.54
N ILE A 597 40.93 0.64 -22.65
CA ILE A 597 39.68 -0.02 -23.03
C ILE A 597 39.76 -0.52 -24.46
N PHE A 598 40.20 0.35 -25.37
CA PHE A 598 40.29 0.00 -26.77
C PHE A 598 41.30 -1.12 -27.04
N LYS A 599 42.48 -1.05 -26.40
CA LYS A 599 43.49 -2.10 -26.52
C LYS A 599 42.96 -3.46 -26.09
N ARG A 600 42.09 -3.47 -25.07
CA ARG A 600 41.39 -4.67 -24.59
C ARG A 600 40.37 -5.15 -25.61
N LEU A 601 39.54 -4.27 -26.17
CA LEU A 601 38.57 -4.66 -27.19
C LEU A 601 39.27 -5.22 -28.44
N LEU A 602 40.41 -4.66 -28.83
CA LEU A 602 41.23 -5.19 -29.92
C LEU A 602 41.84 -6.57 -29.64
N HIS A 603 41.90 -7.02 -28.38
CA HIS A 603 42.35 -8.38 -28.08
C HIS A 603 41.45 -9.41 -28.76
N TYR A 604 40.14 -9.14 -28.84
CA TYR A 604 39.15 -10.01 -29.48
C TYR A 604 39.41 -10.26 -30.97
N MET A 605 40.05 -9.32 -31.66
CA MET A 605 40.48 -9.50 -33.06
C MET A 605 41.58 -10.55 -33.21
N ASN A 606 42.35 -10.79 -32.14
CA ASN A 606 43.48 -11.72 -32.13
C ASN A 606 43.12 -13.10 -31.56
N ILE A 607 41.89 -13.30 -31.07
CA ILE A 607 41.40 -14.59 -30.57
C ILE A 607 41.01 -15.47 -31.77
N SER A 608 41.33 -16.76 -31.74
CA SER A 608 41.06 -17.72 -32.82
C SER A 608 39.58 -18.12 -33.01
N VAL A 609 38.64 -17.41 -32.38
CA VAL A 609 37.20 -17.69 -32.42
C VAL A 609 36.55 -16.77 -33.46
N LYS A 610 36.19 -17.33 -34.61
CA LYS A 610 35.69 -16.58 -35.78
C LYS A 610 34.47 -15.71 -35.49
N SER A 611 33.46 -16.23 -34.79
CA SER A 611 32.22 -15.49 -34.46
C SER A 611 32.49 -14.24 -33.62
N LEU A 612 33.42 -14.35 -32.66
CA LEU A 612 33.81 -13.26 -31.77
C LEU A 612 34.58 -12.17 -32.53
N GLN A 613 35.46 -12.58 -33.45
CA GLN A 613 36.14 -11.65 -34.35
C GLN A 613 35.17 -10.91 -35.26
N GLU A 614 34.19 -11.61 -35.87
CA GLU A 614 33.18 -11.00 -36.74
C GLU A 614 32.30 -9.99 -35.98
N SER A 615 31.86 -10.36 -34.78
CA SER A 615 31.06 -9.47 -33.90
C SER A 615 31.86 -8.23 -33.48
N MET A 616 33.14 -8.39 -33.14
CA MET A 616 34.03 -7.28 -32.80
C MET A 616 34.23 -6.32 -33.98
N VAL A 617 34.46 -6.84 -35.20
CA VAL A 617 34.57 -5.99 -36.40
C VAL A 617 33.29 -5.19 -36.60
N SER A 618 32.12 -5.84 -36.52
CA SER A 618 30.83 -5.19 -36.67
C SER A 618 30.61 -4.09 -35.63
N PHE A 619 30.98 -4.35 -34.38
CA PHE A 619 30.94 -3.36 -33.30
C PHE A 619 31.84 -2.15 -33.58
N LEU A 620 33.10 -2.38 -33.98
CA LEU A 620 34.05 -1.30 -34.27
C LEU A 620 33.59 -0.41 -35.43
N ILE A 621 33.03 -1.00 -36.50
CA ILE A 621 32.46 -0.23 -37.62
C ILE A 621 31.32 0.67 -37.12
N SER A 622 30.39 0.08 -36.35
CA SER A 622 29.23 0.79 -35.81
C SER A 622 29.65 1.93 -34.87
N LEU A 623 30.65 1.70 -34.01
CA LEU A 623 31.17 2.70 -33.07
C LEU A 623 31.72 3.91 -33.81
N ASN A 624 32.54 3.69 -34.84
CA ASN A 624 33.14 4.76 -35.63
C ASN A 624 32.07 5.57 -36.38
N MET A 625 31.07 4.90 -36.95
CA MET A 625 29.95 5.58 -37.60
C MET A 625 29.19 6.47 -36.63
N MET A 626 28.87 5.98 -35.42
CA MET A 626 28.10 6.77 -34.44
C MET A 626 28.89 7.97 -33.89
N ILE A 627 30.21 7.84 -33.69
CA ILE A 627 31.06 8.98 -33.32
C ILE A 627 31.06 10.05 -34.42
N LEU A 628 31.13 9.65 -35.69
CA LEU A 628 31.11 10.58 -36.84
C LEU A 628 29.76 11.28 -36.99
N ILE A 629 28.66 10.55 -36.85
CA ILE A 629 27.30 11.09 -36.95
C ILE A 629 27.04 12.14 -35.85
N ARG A 630 27.39 11.82 -34.60
CA ARG A 630 27.08 12.67 -33.43
C ARG A 630 28.06 13.83 -33.20
N SER A 631 29.21 13.84 -33.87
CA SER A 631 30.18 14.95 -33.80
C SER A 631 29.87 16.11 -34.75
N ARG A 632 28.87 15.98 -35.64
CA ARG A 632 28.44 17.07 -36.54
C ARG A 632 27.72 18.18 -35.76
N GLY A 633 28.40 19.31 -35.53
CA GLY A 633 27.78 20.57 -35.09
C GLY A 633 28.36 21.25 -33.85
N GLN A 634 29.29 20.63 -33.11
CA GLN A 634 30.01 21.29 -32.01
C GLN A 634 31.47 21.53 -32.41
N SER A 635 31.98 22.77 -32.23
CA SER A 635 33.41 23.03 -32.40
C SER A 635 34.17 22.20 -31.36
N PRO A 636 35.03 21.25 -31.78
CA PRO A 636 35.61 20.27 -30.87
C PRO A 636 36.64 20.92 -29.94
N LYS A 637 36.65 20.50 -28.66
CA LYS A 637 37.80 20.77 -27.79
C LYS A 637 39.05 20.09 -28.39
N PRO A 638 40.19 20.80 -28.56
CA PRO A 638 41.35 20.33 -29.33
C PRO A 638 41.94 18.98 -28.89
N ASN A 639 41.82 18.64 -27.60
CA ASN A 639 42.53 17.50 -27.02
C ASN A 639 41.90 16.13 -27.32
N HIS A 640 40.68 16.06 -27.86
CA HIS A 640 40.06 14.76 -28.17
C HIS A 640 40.50 14.19 -29.53
N PHE A 641 40.73 15.02 -30.55
CA PHE A 641 40.92 14.55 -31.94
C PHE A 641 42.31 13.98 -32.28
N GLU A 642 43.39 14.41 -31.63
CA GLU A 642 44.73 13.83 -31.88
C GLU A 642 44.79 12.34 -31.50
N PHE A 643 44.16 11.97 -30.38
CA PHE A 643 44.08 10.59 -29.93
C PHE A 643 43.17 9.72 -30.81
N HIS A 644 42.09 10.30 -31.36
CA HIS A 644 41.15 9.59 -32.24
C HIS A 644 41.74 9.20 -33.60
N ARG A 645 42.64 10.01 -34.18
CA ARG A 645 43.18 9.73 -35.52
C ARG A 645 44.07 8.48 -35.53
N ASP A 646 44.96 8.35 -34.56
CA ASP A 646 45.85 7.18 -34.45
C ASP A 646 45.05 5.91 -34.07
N PHE A 647 44.05 6.07 -33.20
CA PHE A 647 43.10 5.02 -32.84
C PHE A 647 42.34 4.47 -34.06
N LEU A 648 41.77 5.36 -34.88
CA LEU A 648 41.02 5.00 -36.07
C LEU A 648 41.92 4.31 -37.09
N ASN A 649 43.16 4.78 -37.24
CA ASN A 649 44.15 4.14 -38.09
C ASN A 649 44.47 2.70 -37.62
N ASP A 650 44.66 2.46 -36.31
CA ASP A 650 44.93 1.11 -35.77
C ASP A 650 43.71 0.16 -35.89
N ALA A 651 42.50 0.65 -35.64
CA ALA A 651 41.27 -0.12 -35.84
C ALA A 651 41.15 -0.58 -37.30
N MET A 652 41.36 0.36 -38.23
CA MET A 652 41.18 0.15 -39.66
C MET A 652 42.30 -0.71 -40.25
N GLU A 653 43.53 -0.58 -39.76
CA GLU A 653 44.64 -1.47 -40.12
C GLU A 653 44.30 -2.93 -39.79
N LYS A 654 43.75 -3.19 -38.60
CA LYS A 654 43.36 -4.54 -38.18
C LYS A 654 42.14 -5.08 -38.93
N ILE A 655 41.12 -4.25 -39.17
CA ILE A 655 39.96 -4.64 -40.00
C ILE A 655 40.40 -4.98 -41.43
N SER A 656 41.35 -4.23 -41.99
CA SER A 656 41.85 -4.44 -43.37
C SER A 656 42.56 -5.79 -43.55
N LYS A 657 43.16 -6.32 -42.47
CA LYS A 657 43.87 -7.61 -42.44
C LYS A 657 42.95 -8.81 -42.19
N PHE A 658 41.64 -8.59 -41.96
CA PHE A 658 40.69 -9.66 -41.63
C PHE A 658 40.13 -10.36 -42.89
N PRO A 659 40.27 -11.69 -43.02
CA PRO A 659 39.83 -12.42 -44.21
C PRO A 659 38.31 -12.66 -44.22
N LYS A 660 37.60 -12.08 -45.19
CA LYS A 660 36.15 -12.23 -45.52
C LYS A 660 35.18 -12.09 -44.33
N LEU A 661 34.46 -10.96 -44.27
CA LEU A 661 33.32 -10.73 -43.37
C LEU A 661 32.00 -11.25 -43.99
N PRO A 662 30.96 -11.53 -43.18
CA PRO A 662 29.64 -11.93 -43.68
C PRO A 662 28.99 -10.84 -44.52
N ASN A 663 28.27 -11.25 -45.56
CA ASN A 663 27.48 -10.40 -46.45
C ASN A 663 26.23 -9.86 -45.73
N THR A 664 26.35 -8.73 -45.03
CA THR A 664 25.22 -7.87 -44.67
C THR A 664 25.32 -6.58 -45.48
N ASP A 665 24.32 -6.30 -46.31
CA ASP A 665 24.38 -5.32 -47.43
C ASP A 665 24.78 -3.88 -47.05
N GLY A 666 24.66 -3.48 -45.77
CA GLY A 666 25.11 -2.18 -45.27
C GLY A 666 26.63 -2.08 -45.01
N ASP A 667 27.26 -3.17 -44.59
CA ASP A 667 28.69 -3.23 -44.24
C ASP A 667 29.59 -3.29 -45.49
N PHE A 668 29.02 -3.73 -46.61
CA PHE A 668 29.71 -3.93 -47.89
C PHE A 668 30.22 -2.62 -48.51
N PHE A 669 29.48 -1.51 -48.35
CA PHE A 669 29.83 -0.23 -48.97
C PHE A 669 31.01 0.45 -48.28
N VAL A 670 31.04 0.43 -46.94
CA VAL A 670 32.15 0.98 -46.15
C VAL A 670 33.42 0.16 -46.38
N MET A 671 33.31 -1.18 -46.46
CA MET A 671 34.46 -2.07 -46.63
C MET A 671 35.12 -1.99 -48.01
N ASN A 672 34.39 -1.67 -49.08
CA ASN A 672 34.97 -1.43 -50.41
C ASN A 672 35.85 -0.17 -50.45
N ILE A 673 35.55 0.82 -49.60
CA ILE A 673 36.37 2.04 -49.47
C ILE A 673 37.64 1.74 -48.68
N ILE A 674 37.53 0.94 -47.61
CA ILE A 674 38.69 0.52 -46.78
C ILE A 674 39.69 -0.33 -47.59
N ARG A 675 39.20 -1.20 -48.47
CA ARG A 675 40.06 -2.06 -49.31
C ARG A 675 40.60 -1.36 -50.56
N GLY A 676 40.00 -0.26 -51.01
CA GLY A 676 40.32 0.39 -52.27
C GLY A 676 41.42 1.46 -52.22
N SER A 677 41.64 2.13 -51.07
CA SER A 677 42.59 3.23 -51.00
C SER A 677 43.88 2.84 -50.26
N GLY A 678 44.89 2.41 -51.02
CA GLY A 678 46.26 2.40 -50.55
C GLY A 678 46.66 3.80 -50.05
N ARG A 679 46.89 3.91 -48.74
CA ARG A 679 47.19 5.15 -47.99
C ARG A 679 45.98 6.10 -47.84
N CYS A 680 45.11 5.80 -46.87
CA CYS A 680 44.09 6.74 -46.34
C CYS A 680 44.74 8.00 -45.74
N ARG A 681 44.98 9.04 -46.54
CA ARG A 681 45.39 10.36 -46.02
C ARG A 681 44.22 11.23 -45.56
N ASN A 682 42.96 10.94 -45.93
CA ASN A 682 41.84 11.84 -45.65
C ASN A 682 40.46 11.13 -45.55
N TRP A 683 40.40 10.00 -44.85
CA TRP A 683 39.20 9.16 -44.68
C TRP A 683 37.99 9.89 -44.05
N ALA A 684 38.22 10.91 -43.23
CA ALA A 684 37.16 11.75 -42.68
C ALA A 684 36.37 12.50 -43.77
N THR A 685 37.05 12.89 -44.84
CA THR A 685 36.46 13.55 -46.02
C THR A 685 35.64 12.56 -46.85
N ASP A 686 36.10 11.31 -46.96
CA ASP A 686 35.40 10.26 -47.72
C ASP A 686 34.14 9.79 -46.98
N LEU A 687 34.19 9.62 -45.65
CA LEU A 687 33.02 9.31 -44.82
C LEU A 687 32.04 10.51 -44.70
N MET A 688 32.54 11.75 -44.64
CA MET A 688 31.71 12.95 -44.72
C MET A 688 31.04 13.09 -46.10
N SER A 689 31.75 12.78 -47.19
CA SER A 689 31.25 12.72 -48.57
C SER A 689 30.15 11.67 -48.74
N ILE A 690 30.28 10.50 -48.10
CA ILE A 690 29.22 9.48 -48.09
C ILE A 690 27.99 9.98 -47.35
N TYR A 691 28.14 10.54 -46.15
CA TYR A 691 27.00 11.08 -45.42
C TYR A 691 26.36 12.26 -46.16
N GLU A 692 27.13 13.14 -46.80
CA GLU A 692 26.62 14.27 -47.59
C GLU A 692 25.96 13.83 -48.90
N ARG A 693 26.40 12.71 -49.51
CA ARG A 693 25.70 12.09 -50.64
C ARG A 693 24.42 11.37 -50.23
N VAL A 694 24.41 10.75 -49.05
CA VAL A 694 23.24 10.03 -48.50
C VAL A 694 22.18 10.99 -47.95
N ASN A 695 22.57 12.19 -47.49
CA ASN A 695 21.68 13.16 -46.85
C ASN A 695 21.64 14.54 -47.55
N GLY A 696 22.20 14.67 -48.75
CA GLY A 696 22.18 15.90 -49.54
C GLY A 696 20.84 16.14 -50.25
N PRO A 697 20.56 17.35 -50.73
CA PRO A 697 19.20 17.79 -51.11
C PRO A 697 18.55 17.05 -52.29
N GLU A 698 19.28 16.21 -53.04
CA GLU A 698 18.79 15.54 -54.25
C GLU A 698 19.13 14.03 -54.33
N GLY A 699 19.57 13.41 -53.22
CA GLY A 699 19.80 11.95 -53.16
C GLY A 699 18.60 11.25 -52.54
N GLU A 700 17.94 10.36 -53.28
CA GLU A 700 16.76 9.60 -52.86
C GLU A 700 16.88 9.05 -51.43
N ALA A 701 15.88 9.42 -50.62
CA ALA A 701 15.74 9.10 -49.22
C ALA A 701 15.96 7.61 -48.91
N ILE A 702 17.00 7.30 -48.14
CA ILE A 702 16.86 6.23 -47.15
C ILE A 702 15.80 6.73 -46.17
N ASN A 703 14.58 6.25 -46.40
CA ASN A 703 13.37 6.69 -45.73
C ASN A 703 13.54 6.70 -44.19
N PRO A 704 13.56 7.89 -43.55
CA PRO A 704 13.58 8.01 -42.09
C PRO A 704 12.33 7.41 -41.42
N LYS A 705 11.31 7.00 -42.19
CA LYS A 705 10.12 6.30 -41.69
C LYS A 705 10.35 4.83 -41.31
N LYS A 706 11.54 4.24 -41.50
CA LYS A 706 11.87 2.96 -40.81
C LYS A 706 12.34 3.14 -39.36
N PHE A 707 12.51 4.38 -38.89
CA PHE A 707 12.84 4.71 -37.50
C PHE A 707 11.73 5.49 -36.77
N ARG A 708 10.48 5.42 -37.26
CA ARG A 708 9.29 5.80 -36.49
C ARG A 708 8.19 4.74 -36.65
N VAL A 709 7.98 4.03 -35.55
CA VAL A 709 6.77 3.28 -35.17
C VAL A 709 6.45 2.05 -36.04
N HIS A 710 6.88 0.88 -35.56
CA HIS A 710 6.00 0.05 -34.74
C HIS A 710 6.74 -0.42 -33.49
#